data_AF-A0A8X7Q3Y7-F1
#
_entry.id   AF-A0A8X7Q3Y7-F1
#
_cell.length_a   1.000
_cell.length_b   1.000
_cell.length_c   1.000
_cell.angle_alpha   90.00
_cell.angle_beta   90.00
_cell.angle_gamma   90.00
#
_symmetry.space_group_name_H-M   'P 1'
#
loop_
_entity.id
_entity.type
_entity.pdbx_description
1 polymer ?
#
loop_
_entity_poly.entity_id
_entity_poly.type
_entity_poly.pdbx_seq_one_letter_code
_entity_poly.pdbx_strand_id
1 'polypeptide(L)'
;MEVCYTWHQVNATEPVLELTKGFEAKPDSSISSFQPLLTDPSGNFSFGFLRLNGSRLSLAVTHPNLTDPSGSSTRPGQRADHSSRVEWSTHTNGDRLVLRNDSNLQVVSSSSSSVEWESFDFPGNTLVENQNFTSTMALVSSNGLYSMRLGRDFIGLYAKVSDDSQQFYWKHSALQAKAKIKDGSGPILARINPNGYLGMYQTGTIPVDVEAFNSFQRPSLHPGSGCSCIDNSTVIGECSHGNSGAADFCGGVKTEKFRVVRRGGVEVPFKELMDHKTTSSLGECEEMCVEDCKCFGSVYNNGSGFCYLVNYPIPTMLGVADPSKMGYFKVREGVGKKKSRVGLTVGMSVLALIASALTAAMVYVAFRIWSREKHALEAEDDELIANAAYIGSPGKGILAADESTGTIGKRFASINVENVESNRRALRELLFTTPGALQYISGIILFEETLYQKTASGKPFVDVMKEAKVLPGIKVDKGTVELAGTNGETTTIGLDGLGDRCKKYYEAGARFAKWRAVLKIGANEPSELAIHENAYGLARYAVICQENGLVPIVEPEILVDGSHDIEKCAYVTERVLAACYKALNDHHVILEGTLLKPNMVTPGSDCKSRAKPEVIAEHTVRALQRTVPAAVPAVVFLSGGQSEEQATVNLNAINQLKGKKPWSLTFSYGRALQQSTLKAWGGKEENVEKAQKAFLARAKANSEATTGAYKGDAQLGEGASESLHVKDYKY
;
A
#
# COMPACT_ATOMS: atom_id res chain seq x y z
N MET A 1 12.65 17.86 -1.02
CA MET A 1 12.93 18.82 -2.11
C MET A 1 12.32 18.22 -3.37
N GLU A 2 11.40 18.93 -4.01
CA GLU A 2 11.08 18.95 -5.46
C GLU A 2 9.77 19.75 -5.63
N VAL A 3 9.84 21.07 -5.85
CA VAL A 3 9.79 21.88 -7.10
C VAL A 3 8.49 22.71 -7.09
N CYS A 4 8.58 23.96 -6.65
CA CYS A 4 7.56 24.98 -6.88
C CYS A 4 7.93 25.74 -8.16
N TYR A 5 7.06 25.71 -9.18
CA TYR A 5 7.23 26.55 -10.37
C TYR A 5 6.54 27.90 -10.16
N THR A 6 7.23 28.97 -10.53
CA THR A 6 6.73 30.34 -10.52
C THR A 6 5.95 30.64 -11.79
N TRP A 7 4.71 31.15 -11.67
CA TRP A 7 3.91 31.62 -12.81
C TRP A 7 3.85 33.14 -12.86
N HIS A 8 3.96 33.71 -14.06
CA HIS A 8 3.84 35.15 -14.29
C HIS A 8 2.38 35.55 -14.46
N GLN A 9 1.96 36.65 -13.81
CA GLN A 9 0.70 37.32 -14.11
C GLN A 9 0.77 37.93 -15.52
N VAL A 10 -0.15 37.51 -16.39
CA VAL A 10 -0.42 38.18 -17.67
C VAL A 10 -1.71 38.98 -17.51
N ASN A 11 -1.66 40.27 -17.85
CA ASN A 11 -2.84 41.13 -17.92
C ASN A 11 -3.72 40.70 -19.10
N ALA A 12 -4.98 40.37 -18.80
CA ALA A 12 -5.97 39.91 -19.75
C ALA A 12 -6.44 41.05 -20.69
N THR A 13 -6.13 40.93 -21.98
CA THR A 13 -6.82 41.68 -23.05
C THR A 13 -7.19 40.81 -24.26
N GLU A 14 -6.96 39.48 -24.23
CA GLU A 14 -7.48 38.59 -25.28
C GLU A 14 -8.88 38.07 -24.95
N PRO A 15 -9.79 38.00 -25.95
CA PRO A 15 -11.16 37.54 -25.74
C PRO A 15 -11.18 36.07 -25.32
N VAL A 16 -11.93 35.76 -24.25
CA VAL A 16 -12.19 34.39 -23.79
C VAL A 16 -12.89 33.64 -24.93
N LEU A 17 -12.32 32.53 -25.40
CA LEU A 17 -12.99 31.66 -26.36
C LEU A 17 -14.12 30.92 -25.61
N GLU A 18 -15.34 30.92 -26.14
CA GLU A 18 -16.53 30.28 -25.54
C GLU A 18 -17.17 29.32 -26.55
N LEU A 19 -17.70 28.19 -26.09
CA LEU A 19 -18.50 27.29 -26.94
C LEU A 19 -19.99 27.55 -26.69
N THR A 20 -20.73 27.91 -27.73
CA THR A 20 -22.18 28.11 -27.63
C THR A 20 -22.95 26.80 -27.71
N LYS A 21 -24.14 26.76 -27.11
CA LYS A 21 -25.08 25.64 -27.22
C LYS A 21 -25.33 25.29 -28.69
N GLY A 22 -25.25 24.00 -29.00
CA GLY A 22 -25.31 23.49 -30.38
C GLY A 22 -23.95 23.42 -31.08
N PHE A 23 -22.84 23.71 -30.38
CA PHE A 23 -21.50 23.46 -30.88
C PHE A 23 -21.29 21.97 -31.21
N GLU A 24 -20.75 21.71 -32.40
CA GLU A 24 -20.33 20.38 -32.85
C GLU A 24 -18.83 20.43 -33.15
N ALA A 25 -18.05 19.57 -32.50
CA ALA A 25 -16.64 19.37 -32.81
C ALA A 25 -16.38 17.94 -33.24
N LYS A 26 -15.59 17.81 -34.30
CA LYS A 26 -15.04 16.52 -34.75
C LYS A 26 -13.55 16.49 -34.42
N PRO A 27 -13.10 15.51 -33.62
CA PRO A 27 -11.69 15.39 -33.29
C PRO A 27 -10.88 15.07 -34.55
N ASP A 28 -9.76 15.78 -34.73
CA ASP A 28 -8.82 15.56 -35.81
C ASP A 28 -8.02 14.28 -35.52
N SER A 29 -8.11 13.32 -36.44
CA SER A 29 -7.41 12.03 -36.33
C SER A 29 -5.90 12.16 -36.50
N SER A 30 -5.40 13.27 -37.06
CA SER A 30 -3.98 13.53 -37.23
C SER A 30 -3.27 13.99 -35.95
N ILE A 31 -4.02 14.48 -34.95
CA ILE A 31 -3.48 14.91 -33.66
C ILE A 31 -3.35 13.70 -32.73
N SER A 32 -2.11 13.33 -32.41
CA SER A 32 -1.78 12.11 -31.66
C SER A 32 -1.91 12.24 -30.14
N SER A 33 -1.98 13.45 -29.60
CA SER A 33 -1.97 13.73 -28.15
C SER A 33 -3.22 14.50 -27.70
N PHE A 34 -3.14 15.83 -27.63
CA PHE A 34 -4.21 16.68 -27.14
C PHE A 34 -4.62 17.68 -28.21
N GLN A 35 -5.93 17.71 -28.51
CA GLN A 35 -6.53 18.68 -29.41
C GLN A 35 -7.35 19.69 -28.59
N PRO A 36 -6.91 20.96 -28.48
CA PRO A 36 -7.66 21.99 -27.77
C PRO A 36 -8.96 22.34 -28.51
N LEU A 37 -10.03 22.57 -27.75
CA LEU A 37 -11.30 23.15 -28.20
C LEU A 37 -11.51 24.56 -27.62
N LEU A 38 -11.15 24.73 -26.36
CA LEU A 38 -11.08 26.00 -25.66
C LEU A 38 -9.70 26.13 -25.03
N THR A 39 -9.15 27.32 -25.05
CA THR A 39 -7.93 27.67 -24.32
C THR A 39 -8.26 28.87 -23.44
N ASP A 40 -7.75 28.86 -22.21
CA ASP A 40 -7.93 29.98 -21.33
C ASP A 40 -7.15 31.21 -21.84
N PRO A 41 -7.51 32.44 -21.42
CA PRO A 41 -6.86 33.66 -21.90
C PRO A 41 -5.36 33.75 -21.61
N SER A 42 -4.83 32.98 -20.66
CA SER A 42 -3.41 32.94 -20.34
C SER A 42 -2.62 31.85 -21.09
N GLY A 43 -3.30 30.96 -21.82
CA GLY A 43 -2.69 29.84 -22.53
C GLY A 43 -2.15 28.73 -21.63
N ASN A 44 -2.44 28.79 -20.32
CA ASN A 44 -1.97 27.83 -19.32
C ASN A 44 -2.90 26.62 -19.16
N PHE A 45 -4.11 26.68 -19.71
CA PHE A 45 -5.10 25.63 -19.67
C PHE A 45 -5.81 25.52 -21.01
N SER A 46 -6.04 24.28 -21.42
CA SER A 46 -6.85 24.00 -22.59
C SER A 46 -7.84 22.88 -22.30
N PHE A 47 -9.10 23.09 -22.63
CA PHE A 47 -10.15 22.09 -22.63
C PHE A 47 -10.28 21.52 -24.05
N GLY A 48 -10.26 20.21 -24.18
CA GLY A 48 -10.29 19.59 -25.49
C GLY A 48 -10.22 18.08 -25.44
N PHE A 49 -9.95 17.48 -26.59
CA PHE A 49 -9.88 16.03 -26.72
C PHE A 49 -8.48 15.54 -26.41
N LEU A 50 -8.34 14.82 -25.31
CA LEU A 50 -7.17 14.04 -24.98
C LEU A 50 -7.29 12.64 -25.59
N ARG A 51 -6.34 12.29 -26.46
CA ARG A 51 -6.23 10.97 -27.05
C ARG A 51 -5.53 10.04 -26.07
N LEU A 52 -6.31 9.13 -25.48
CA LEU A 52 -5.80 8.11 -24.55
C LEU A 52 -5.17 6.94 -25.30
N ASN A 53 -5.67 6.63 -26.50
CA ASN A 53 -5.08 5.66 -27.45
C ASN A 53 -5.66 5.86 -28.87
N GLY A 54 -5.33 4.96 -29.80
CA GLY A 54 -5.74 5.05 -31.21
C GLY A 54 -7.25 5.14 -31.49
N SER A 55 -8.11 4.71 -30.55
CA SER A 55 -9.58 4.73 -30.71
C SER A 55 -10.33 5.46 -29.60
N ARG A 56 -9.67 5.83 -28.49
CA ARG A 56 -10.31 6.44 -27.32
C ARG A 56 -9.88 7.89 -27.14
N LEU A 57 -10.87 8.77 -27.17
CA LEU A 57 -10.76 10.16 -26.76
C LEU A 57 -11.46 10.36 -25.42
N SER A 58 -10.89 11.27 -24.61
CA SER A 58 -11.51 11.82 -23.41
C SER A 58 -11.59 13.32 -23.56
N LEU A 59 -12.69 13.92 -23.11
CA LEU A 59 -12.68 15.36 -22.84
C LEU A 59 -11.92 15.59 -21.54
N ALA A 60 -10.99 16.54 -21.57
CA ALA A 60 -10.12 16.88 -20.45
C ALA A 60 -9.74 18.35 -20.49
N VAL A 61 -9.52 18.93 -19.32
CA VAL A 61 -8.79 20.19 -19.16
C VAL A 61 -7.34 19.84 -18.88
N THR A 62 -6.41 20.38 -19.67
CA THR A 62 -4.98 20.06 -19.61
C THR A 62 -4.14 21.33 -19.50
N HIS A 63 -2.94 21.18 -18.95
CA HIS A 63 -1.93 22.24 -18.90
C HIS A 63 -0.90 22.02 -20.01
N PRO A 64 -0.84 22.87 -21.05
CA PRO A 64 0.03 22.65 -22.21
C PRO A 64 1.53 22.81 -21.93
N ASN A 65 1.94 23.39 -20.78
CA ASN A 65 3.35 23.60 -20.40
C ASN A 65 3.95 22.49 -19.50
N LEU A 66 3.23 21.40 -19.22
CA LEU A 66 3.75 20.28 -18.44
C LEU A 66 4.38 19.23 -19.37
N THR A 67 5.69 18.99 -19.21
CA THR A 67 6.48 18.00 -19.98
C THR A 67 6.24 16.54 -19.59
N ASP A 68 5.19 16.24 -18.82
CA ASP A 68 4.74 14.88 -18.55
C ASP A 68 3.24 14.89 -18.21
N PRO A 69 2.36 14.23 -18.98
CA PRO A 69 0.91 14.26 -18.76
C PRO A 69 0.45 13.26 -17.69
N SER A 70 1.31 12.79 -16.79
CA SER A 70 0.95 11.87 -15.70
C SER A 70 0.24 12.54 -14.50
N GLY A 71 -0.25 13.78 -14.66
CA GLY A 71 -1.04 14.49 -13.67
C GLY A 71 -2.53 14.17 -13.79
N SER A 72 -3.11 13.63 -12.70
CA SER A 72 -4.54 13.49 -12.38
C SER A 72 -5.53 14.01 -13.44
N SER A 73 -6.07 13.11 -14.26
CA SER A 73 -7.27 13.36 -15.07
C SER A 73 -8.47 13.60 -14.17
N THR A 74 -8.81 14.86 -13.92
CA THR A 74 -10.19 15.21 -13.56
C THR A 74 -11.03 15.08 -14.83
N ARG A 75 -12.08 14.26 -14.79
CA ARG A 75 -13.00 14.05 -15.93
C ARG A 75 -14.23 14.94 -15.81
N PRO A 76 -14.32 16.08 -16.53
CA PRO A 76 -15.60 16.74 -16.79
C PRO A 76 -16.08 16.46 -18.24
N GLY A 77 -17.30 15.92 -18.35
CA GLY A 77 -18.24 16.20 -19.45
C GLY A 77 -18.02 15.56 -20.81
N GLN A 78 -18.94 14.64 -21.16
CA GLN A 78 -19.24 13.95 -22.44
C GLN A 78 -18.18 13.05 -23.11
N ARG A 79 -18.56 11.78 -23.27
CA ARG A 79 -17.94 10.85 -24.22
C ARG A 79 -19.05 10.36 -25.14
N ALA A 80 -18.95 10.69 -26.42
CA ALA A 80 -19.71 10.03 -27.47
C ALA A 80 -18.72 9.12 -28.21
N ASP A 81 -18.86 7.81 -28.04
CA ASP A 81 -18.34 6.81 -28.98
C ASP A 81 -19.55 6.27 -29.77
N HIS A 82 -19.28 5.61 -30.90
CA HIS A 82 -20.11 5.22 -32.04
C HIS A 82 -21.54 4.63 -31.82
N SER A 83 -22.08 4.60 -30.60
CA SER A 83 -23.42 4.11 -30.25
C SER A 83 -24.38 5.17 -29.68
N SER A 84 -24.11 6.48 -29.82
CA SER A 84 -25.01 7.59 -29.46
C SER A 84 -25.62 7.57 -28.04
N ARG A 85 -24.96 6.89 -27.08
CA ARG A 85 -25.44 6.75 -25.70
C ARG A 85 -24.66 7.67 -24.76
N VAL A 86 -25.36 8.53 -24.03
CA VAL A 86 -24.78 9.47 -23.04
C VAL A 86 -24.33 8.69 -21.80
N GLU A 87 -23.02 8.59 -21.56
CA GLU A 87 -22.45 7.90 -20.39
C GLU A 87 -22.54 8.73 -19.09
N TRP A 88 -22.54 10.06 -19.21
CA TRP A 88 -22.65 10.98 -18.08
C TRP A 88 -23.10 12.38 -18.57
N SER A 89 -23.91 13.07 -17.77
CA SER A 89 -24.39 14.44 -18.03
C SER A 89 -24.43 15.23 -16.73
N THR A 90 -24.17 16.54 -16.80
CA THR A 90 -24.37 17.45 -15.67
C THR A 90 -25.84 17.66 -15.34
N HIS A 91 -26.75 17.28 -16.25
CA HIS A 91 -28.19 17.57 -16.18
C HIS A 91 -28.52 19.07 -16.03
N THR A 92 -27.60 19.95 -16.42
CA THR A 92 -27.76 21.41 -16.37
C THR A 92 -28.04 21.99 -17.75
N ASN A 93 -28.75 23.13 -17.80
CA ASN A 93 -29.31 23.69 -19.04
C ASN A 93 -28.76 25.11 -19.26
N GLY A 94 -27.50 25.20 -19.69
CA GLY A 94 -26.85 26.47 -20.06
C GLY A 94 -26.75 26.67 -21.57
N ASP A 95 -26.36 27.89 -21.95
CA ASP A 95 -26.27 28.32 -23.35
C ASP A 95 -24.82 28.46 -23.83
N ARG A 96 -23.85 28.52 -22.90
CA ARG A 96 -22.43 28.74 -23.19
C ARG A 96 -21.55 27.90 -22.25
N LEU A 97 -20.45 27.38 -22.78
CA LEU A 97 -19.38 26.71 -22.05
C LEU A 97 -18.14 27.60 -22.05
N VAL A 98 -17.60 27.87 -20.87
CA VAL A 98 -16.47 28.80 -20.67
C VAL A 98 -15.38 28.12 -19.87
N LEU A 99 -14.14 28.14 -20.38
CA LEU A 99 -12.96 27.71 -19.62
C LEU A 99 -12.28 28.92 -18.98
N ARG A 100 -12.14 28.89 -17.65
CA ARG A 100 -11.47 29.94 -16.90
C ARG A 100 -9.96 29.68 -16.78
N ASN A 101 -9.23 30.73 -16.42
CA ASN A 101 -7.78 30.70 -16.21
C ASN A 101 -7.33 30.00 -14.92
N ASP A 102 -8.25 29.41 -14.15
CA ASP A 102 -8.01 28.60 -12.96
C ASP A 102 -8.38 27.12 -13.21
N SER A 103 -8.42 26.71 -14.48
CA SER A 103 -8.90 25.40 -14.96
C SER A 103 -10.40 25.13 -14.79
N ASN A 104 -11.18 26.05 -14.22
CA ASN A 104 -12.59 25.80 -13.94
C ASN A 104 -13.43 25.88 -15.22
N LEU A 105 -14.13 24.78 -15.54
CA LEU A 105 -15.02 24.70 -16.69
C LEU A 105 -16.45 25.01 -16.25
N GLN A 106 -17.04 26.06 -16.81
CA GLN A 106 -18.36 26.56 -16.40
C GLN A 106 -19.39 26.45 -17.52
N VAL A 107 -20.62 26.09 -17.15
CA VAL A 107 -21.82 26.17 -17.98
C VAL A 107 -22.61 27.41 -17.56
N VAL A 108 -22.86 28.34 -18.47
CA VAL A 108 -23.46 29.65 -18.19
C VAL A 108 -24.74 29.84 -19.00
N SER A 109 -25.79 30.40 -18.37
CA SER A 109 -27.00 30.82 -19.09
C SER A 109 -26.88 32.26 -19.60
N SER A 110 -27.28 32.50 -20.85
CA SER A 110 -27.23 33.84 -21.45
C SER A 110 -28.33 34.77 -20.93
N SER A 111 -29.41 34.22 -20.36
CA SER A 111 -30.57 34.98 -19.89
C SER A 111 -30.36 35.64 -18.53
N SER A 112 -29.59 35.02 -17.65
CA SER A 112 -29.35 35.43 -16.26
C SER A 112 -27.89 35.80 -15.98
N SER A 113 -26.97 35.47 -16.90
CA SER A 113 -25.52 35.51 -16.65
C SER A 113 -25.08 34.71 -15.41
N SER A 114 -25.89 33.75 -14.96
CA SER A 114 -25.57 32.83 -13.86
C SER A 114 -24.78 31.62 -14.34
N VAL A 115 -23.85 31.17 -13.49
CA VAL A 115 -23.17 29.88 -13.64
C VAL A 115 -24.13 28.79 -13.19
N GLU A 116 -24.51 27.91 -14.12
CA GLU A 116 -25.45 26.81 -13.90
C GLU A 116 -24.75 25.54 -13.42
N TRP A 117 -23.47 25.37 -13.77
CA TRP A 117 -22.63 24.27 -13.32
C TRP A 117 -21.16 24.63 -13.47
N GLU A 118 -20.31 24.14 -12.57
CA GLU A 118 -18.86 24.28 -12.69
C GLU A 118 -18.11 23.02 -12.21
N SER A 119 -16.97 22.73 -12.82
CA SER A 119 -16.30 21.41 -12.74
C SER A 119 -15.76 21.03 -11.37
N PHE A 120 -15.57 22.00 -10.48
CA PHE A 120 -14.99 21.76 -9.16
C PHE A 120 -15.95 21.99 -7.98
N ASP A 121 -17.22 22.34 -8.24
CA ASP A 121 -18.22 22.61 -7.18
C ASP A 121 -18.89 21.33 -6.64
N PHE A 122 -18.64 20.17 -7.27
CA PHE A 122 -19.09 18.84 -6.86
C PHE A 122 -17.93 18.03 -6.25
N PRO A 123 -18.16 17.21 -5.19
CA PRO A 123 -17.09 16.81 -4.27
C PRO A 123 -15.90 16.19 -4.99
N GLY A 124 -14.79 16.92 -4.98
CA GLY A 124 -13.51 16.50 -5.49
C GLY A 124 -12.53 16.19 -4.36
N ASN A 125 -11.42 15.56 -4.67
CA ASN A 125 -10.28 15.41 -3.76
C ASN A 125 -9.16 16.45 -4.06
N THR A 126 -9.45 17.43 -4.92
CA THR A 126 -8.49 18.40 -5.46
C THR A 126 -9.04 19.81 -5.34
N LEU A 127 -8.21 20.74 -4.86
CA LEU A 127 -8.46 22.18 -4.86
C LEU A 127 -7.35 22.86 -5.67
N VAL A 128 -7.72 23.68 -6.64
CA VAL A 128 -6.76 24.34 -7.54
C VAL A 128 -6.30 25.68 -6.96
N GLU A 129 -5.08 26.08 -7.28
CA GLU A 129 -4.55 27.39 -6.91
C GLU A 129 -5.45 28.51 -7.47
N ASN A 130 -5.66 29.56 -6.67
CA ASN A 130 -6.53 30.69 -6.96
C ASN A 130 -8.04 30.39 -7.10
N GLN A 131 -8.44 29.13 -7.02
CA GLN A 131 -9.84 28.72 -7.00
C GLN A 131 -10.51 29.10 -5.67
N ASN A 132 -11.69 29.69 -5.74
CA ASN A 132 -12.52 29.91 -4.56
C ASN A 132 -13.11 28.58 -4.10
N PHE A 133 -12.63 28.06 -2.96
CA PHE A 133 -13.34 27.08 -2.15
C PHE A 133 -14.48 27.80 -1.41
N THR A 134 -15.72 27.38 -1.59
CA THR A 134 -16.90 28.03 -0.99
C THR A 134 -17.65 27.07 -0.07
N SER A 135 -18.68 27.56 0.63
CA SER A 135 -19.52 26.72 1.49
C SER A 135 -20.38 25.68 0.75
N THR A 136 -20.52 25.80 -0.58
CA THR A 136 -21.23 24.81 -1.41
C THR A 136 -20.33 23.63 -1.79
N MET A 137 -19.02 23.79 -1.64
CA MET A 137 -18.02 22.80 -2.00
C MET A 137 -17.67 21.86 -0.83
N ALA A 138 -17.19 20.66 -1.17
CA ALA A 138 -16.59 19.74 -0.22
C ALA A 138 -15.36 19.06 -0.83
N LEU A 139 -14.26 19.02 -0.08
CA LEU A 139 -13.10 18.19 -0.44
C LEU A 139 -13.20 16.87 0.31
N VAL A 140 -13.15 15.76 -0.40
CA VAL A 140 -13.32 14.41 0.18
C VAL A 140 -12.04 13.63 0.02
N SER A 141 -11.59 12.95 1.09
CA SER A 141 -10.43 12.08 1.01
C SER A 141 -10.68 10.92 0.05
N SER A 142 -9.62 10.37 -0.53
CA SER A 142 -9.70 9.26 -1.50
C SER A 142 -10.42 8.01 -0.96
N ASN A 143 -10.40 7.80 0.35
CA ASN A 143 -11.10 6.72 1.05
C ASN A 143 -12.50 7.10 1.56
N GLY A 144 -12.96 8.33 1.34
CA GLY A 144 -14.27 8.83 1.78
C GLY A 144 -14.45 9.03 3.29
N LEU A 145 -13.40 8.79 4.09
CA LEU A 145 -13.47 8.86 5.56
C LEU A 145 -13.44 10.29 6.09
N TYR A 146 -12.82 11.21 5.36
CA TYR A 146 -12.69 12.60 5.76
C TYR A 146 -13.29 13.52 4.72
N SER A 147 -13.91 14.61 5.18
CA SER A 147 -14.30 15.70 4.28
C SER A 147 -13.97 17.05 4.88
N MET A 148 -13.41 17.96 4.08
CA MET A 148 -13.17 19.35 4.45
C MET A 148 -14.27 20.21 3.82
N ARG A 149 -14.86 21.12 4.62
CA ARG A 149 -15.97 21.99 4.20
C ARG A 149 -15.86 23.38 4.84
N LEU A 150 -16.41 24.39 4.18
CA LEU A 150 -16.55 25.73 4.73
C LEU A 150 -17.92 25.93 5.40
N GLY A 151 -17.89 26.38 6.64
CA GLY A 151 -19.03 26.96 7.34
C GLY A 151 -19.17 28.46 7.04
N ARG A 152 -20.06 29.14 7.77
CA ARG A 152 -20.28 30.60 7.58
C ARG A 152 -19.01 31.43 7.82
N ASP A 153 -18.24 31.02 8.81
CA ASP A 153 -17.10 31.75 9.38
C ASP A 153 -15.92 30.83 9.73
N PHE A 154 -15.91 29.59 9.24
CA PHE A 154 -14.85 28.62 9.53
C PHE A 154 -14.61 27.64 8.39
N ILE A 155 -13.43 27.02 8.38
CA ILE A 155 -13.15 25.79 7.64
C ILE A 155 -13.10 24.62 8.62
N GLY A 156 -13.71 23.48 8.26
CA GLY A 156 -13.83 22.31 9.13
C GLY A 156 -13.44 21.03 8.41
N LEU A 157 -12.68 20.18 9.09
CA LEU A 157 -12.40 18.81 8.71
C LEU A 157 -13.29 17.87 9.52
N TYR A 158 -14.03 17.03 8.83
CA TYR A 158 -15.01 16.10 9.39
C TYR A 158 -14.52 14.67 9.20
N ALA A 159 -14.70 13.83 10.21
CA ALA A 159 -14.43 12.40 10.12
C ALA A 159 -15.76 11.61 10.14
N LYS A 160 -15.88 10.61 9.27
CA LYS A 160 -17.02 9.69 9.23
C LYS A 160 -16.75 8.53 10.22
N VAL A 161 -17.21 8.70 11.47
CA VAL A 161 -16.96 7.73 12.57
C VAL A 161 -18.10 6.70 12.70
N SER A 162 -19.29 7.00 12.18
CA SER A 162 -20.43 6.07 12.03
C SER A 162 -21.38 6.58 10.93
N ASP A 163 -22.31 5.73 10.47
CA ASP A 163 -23.18 6.07 9.32
C ASP A 163 -24.07 7.31 9.52
N ASP A 164 -24.28 7.76 10.77
CA ASP A 164 -25.15 8.91 11.08
C ASP A 164 -24.48 10.05 11.88
N SER A 165 -23.16 10.05 12.11
CA SER A 165 -22.51 11.19 12.79
C SER A 165 -21.26 11.70 12.08
N GLN A 166 -21.42 12.83 11.37
CA GLN A 166 -20.29 13.65 10.89
C GLN A 166 -19.76 14.45 12.08
N GLN A 167 -18.68 13.97 12.71
CA GLN A 167 -18.05 14.67 13.83
C GLN A 167 -16.94 15.59 13.33
N PHE A 168 -16.85 16.78 13.92
CA PHE A 168 -15.73 17.69 13.69
C PHE A 168 -14.44 17.05 14.22
N TYR A 169 -13.52 16.78 13.32
CA TYR A 169 -12.16 16.36 13.66
C TYR A 169 -11.27 17.59 13.88
N TRP A 170 -11.45 18.62 13.07
CA TRP A 170 -10.77 19.91 13.21
C TRP A 170 -11.66 21.05 12.71
N LYS A 171 -11.58 22.21 13.34
CA LYS A 171 -12.31 23.41 12.96
C LYS A 171 -11.41 24.62 13.14
N HIS A 172 -11.33 25.44 12.13
CA HIS A 172 -10.57 26.68 12.13
C HIS A 172 -11.49 27.81 11.68
N SER A 173 -11.99 28.56 12.65
CA SER A 173 -12.72 29.80 12.38
C SER A 173 -11.78 30.80 11.73
N ALA A 174 -12.24 31.59 10.76
CA ALA A 174 -11.43 32.67 10.20
C ALA A 174 -11.00 33.59 11.36
N LEU A 175 -9.74 33.46 11.74
CA LEU A 175 -9.22 34.02 12.95
C LEU A 175 -9.05 35.53 12.77
N GLN A 176 -9.37 36.29 13.83
CA GLN A 176 -9.46 37.74 13.90
C GLN A 176 -8.13 38.49 13.70
N ALA A 177 -7.26 38.09 12.77
CA ALA A 177 -6.06 38.82 12.47
C ALA A 177 -6.31 40.11 11.67
N LYS A 178 -7.45 40.28 10.95
CA LYS A 178 -7.82 41.57 10.31
C LYS A 178 -9.20 41.75 9.64
N ALA A 179 -10.24 41.01 9.99
CA ALA A 179 -11.61 41.42 9.60
C ALA A 179 -12.68 40.89 10.55
N LYS A 180 -13.52 41.78 11.08
CA LYS A 180 -14.85 41.38 11.56
C LYS A 180 -15.63 40.92 10.33
N ILE A 181 -16.12 39.67 10.35
CA ILE A 181 -17.09 39.16 9.39
C ILE A 181 -18.18 40.25 9.27
N LYS A 182 -18.32 40.86 8.10
CA LYS A 182 -19.33 41.89 7.89
C LYS A 182 -20.66 41.20 7.71
N ASP A 183 -21.55 41.34 8.69
CA ASP A 183 -22.90 40.80 8.61
C ASP A 183 -23.61 41.30 7.34
N GLY A 184 -24.26 40.37 6.63
CA GLY A 184 -24.91 40.65 5.34
C GLY A 184 -24.00 40.66 4.11
N SER A 185 -22.68 40.49 4.26
CA SER A 185 -21.73 40.51 3.13
C SER A 185 -21.41 39.13 2.52
N GLY A 186 -22.14 38.08 2.89
CA GLY A 186 -21.97 36.71 2.39
C GLY A 186 -20.98 35.85 3.20
N PRO A 187 -20.94 34.53 2.92
CA PRO A 187 -20.08 33.56 3.62
C PRO A 187 -18.59 33.73 3.26
N ILE A 188 -17.69 33.21 4.09
CA ILE A 188 -16.27 33.17 3.75
C ILE A 188 -15.99 32.16 2.62
N LEU A 189 -15.04 32.50 1.76
CA LEU A 189 -14.44 31.57 0.79
C LEU A 189 -12.97 31.34 1.19
N ALA A 190 -12.42 30.18 0.87
CA ALA A 190 -10.98 29.91 1.01
C ALA A 190 -10.33 29.78 -0.37
N ARG A 191 -9.03 30.05 -0.47
CA ARG A 191 -8.29 30.01 -1.73
C ARG A 191 -6.85 29.63 -1.46
N ILE A 192 -6.34 28.66 -2.21
CA ILE A 192 -4.90 28.35 -2.20
C ILE A 192 -4.18 29.47 -2.94
N ASN A 193 -3.27 30.14 -2.27
CA ASN A 193 -2.48 31.22 -2.82
C ASN A 193 -1.15 30.70 -3.39
N PRO A 194 -0.65 31.25 -4.52
CA PRO A 194 0.65 30.88 -5.11
C PRO A 194 1.82 30.91 -4.13
N ASN A 195 1.72 31.75 -3.10
CA ASN A 195 2.78 31.95 -2.12
C ASN A 195 2.79 30.86 -1.02
N GLY A 196 2.04 29.77 -1.18
CA GLY A 196 2.11 28.58 -0.31
C GLY A 196 1.26 28.66 0.96
N TYR A 197 0.07 29.26 0.88
CA TYR A 197 -0.87 29.32 2.00
C TYR A 197 -2.33 29.18 1.54
N LEU A 198 -3.21 28.77 2.44
CA LEU A 198 -4.67 28.81 2.29
C LEU A 198 -5.21 30.10 2.90
N GLY A 199 -5.63 31.05 2.07
CA GLY A 199 -6.26 32.29 2.54
C GLY A 199 -7.78 32.16 2.59
N MET A 200 -8.42 32.68 3.64
CA MET A 200 -9.87 32.87 3.72
C MET A 200 -10.23 34.32 3.43
N TYR A 201 -11.32 34.58 2.72
CA TYR A 201 -11.73 35.90 2.22
C TYR A 201 -13.24 36.08 2.40
N GLN A 202 -13.72 37.33 2.51
CA GLN A 202 -15.16 37.63 2.56
C GLN A 202 -15.62 38.65 1.51
N THR A 203 -14.90 39.76 1.31
CA THR A 203 -15.37 40.88 0.45
C THR A 203 -14.32 41.47 -0.49
N GLY A 204 -13.19 40.79 -0.72
CA GLY A 204 -12.14 41.34 -1.58
C GLY A 204 -10.89 40.46 -1.70
N THR A 205 -9.78 41.10 -2.04
CA THR A 205 -8.46 40.48 -2.30
C THR A 205 -7.59 40.33 -1.05
N ILE A 206 -8.03 40.90 0.09
CA ILE A 206 -7.31 40.81 1.37
C ILE A 206 -7.93 39.66 2.16
N PRO A 207 -7.14 38.65 2.56
CA PRO A 207 -7.66 37.54 3.33
C PRO A 207 -8.10 38.02 4.72
N VAL A 208 -9.27 37.56 5.15
CA VAL A 208 -9.75 37.69 6.52
C VAL A 208 -8.93 36.80 7.47
N ASP A 209 -8.34 35.72 6.94
CA ASP A 209 -7.44 34.83 7.68
C ASP A 209 -6.53 34.03 6.71
N VAL A 210 -5.38 33.54 7.18
CA VAL A 210 -4.38 32.82 6.38
C VAL A 210 -3.81 31.63 7.16
N GLU A 211 -3.91 30.43 6.59
CA GLU A 211 -3.28 29.21 7.09
C GLU A 211 -2.11 28.82 6.16
N ALA A 212 -0.88 29.00 6.62
CA ALA A 212 0.32 28.79 5.80
C ALA A 212 0.81 27.32 5.84
N PHE A 213 1.12 26.69 4.70
CA PHE A 213 1.39 25.22 4.65
C PHE A 213 2.69 24.78 5.34
N ASN A 214 3.59 25.72 5.62
CA ASN A 214 4.78 25.55 6.46
C ASN A 214 4.46 25.32 7.95
N SER A 215 3.18 25.31 8.36
CA SER A 215 2.75 24.81 9.66
C SER A 215 2.83 23.27 9.79
N PHE A 216 2.92 22.52 8.67
CA PHE A 216 2.99 21.05 8.68
C PHE A 216 4.37 20.44 8.38
N GLN A 217 5.33 21.25 7.90
CA GLN A 217 6.74 20.87 7.81
C GLN A 217 7.57 21.88 8.60
N ARG A 218 8.09 21.49 9.77
CA ARG A 218 9.26 22.14 10.33
C ARG A 218 10.48 21.24 10.18
N PRO A 219 11.55 21.69 9.51
CA PRO A 219 12.88 21.18 9.74
C PRO A 219 13.42 21.72 11.07
N SER A 220 14.12 20.85 11.80
CA SER A 220 14.96 21.11 12.99
C SER A 220 14.27 21.69 14.24
N LEU A 221 14.09 20.81 15.23
CA LEU A 221 13.99 21.17 16.65
C LEU A 221 15.22 21.99 17.08
N HIS A 222 15.01 23.17 17.66
CA HIS A 222 15.98 23.76 18.58
C HIS A 222 15.86 23.09 19.96
N PRO A 223 16.94 23.02 20.75
CA PRO A 223 16.88 22.51 22.11
C PRO A 223 15.98 23.42 22.96
N GLY A 224 14.83 22.91 23.43
CA GLY A 224 13.98 23.59 24.41
C GLY A 224 12.53 23.91 23.99
N SER A 225 12.13 23.63 22.75
CA SER A 225 10.74 23.81 22.30
C SER A 225 10.12 22.47 21.88
N GLY A 226 9.29 21.90 22.75
CA GLY A 226 8.51 20.69 22.49
C GLY A 226 7.17 20.72 23.22
N CYS A 227 6.18 20.00 22.69
CA CYS A 227 4.91 19.79 23.38
C CYS A 227 5.14 18.92 24.63
N SER A 228 4.58 19.30 25.78
CA SER A 228 4.65 18.53 27.03
C SER A 228 3.25 18.31 27.61
N CYS A 229 3.04 17.16 28.28
CA CYS A 229 1.76 16.89 28.94
C CYS A 229 1.54 17.85 30.11
N ILE A 230 0.27 18.19 30.40
CA ILE A 230 -0.10 18.96 31.60
C ILE A 230 -0.15 18.03 32.82
N ASP A 231 0.98 17.42 33.13
CA ASP A 231 1.23 16.77 34.41
C ASP A 231 2.65 17.12 34.90
N ASN A 232 2.98 16.71 36.13
CA ASN A 232 4.32 16.95 36.68
C ASN A 232 5.34 15.87 36.29
N SER A 233 5.07 15.12 35.21
CA SER A 233 5.97 14.10 34.68
C SER A 233 6.82 14.70 33.56
N THR A 234 8.11 14.36 33.58
CA THR A 234 9.09 14.76 32.55
C THR A 234 9.26 13.68 31.48
N VAL A 235 8.25 12.82 31.28
CA VAL A 235 8.32 11.70 30.31
C VAL A 235 7.60 12.11 29.03
N ILE A 236 8.29 12.05 27.89
CA ILE A 236 7.71 12.23 26.57
C ILE A 236 7.01 10.91 26.19
N GLY A 237 5.69 10.85 26.33
CA GLY A 237 4.83 9.69 26.05
C GLY A 237 3.34 9.99 26.31
N GLU A 238 2.44 9.15 25.77
CA GLU A 238 0.98 9.33 25.70
C GLU A 238 0.35 10.01 26.93
N CYS A 239 -0.24 11.20 26.73
CA CYS A 239 -0.98 11.89 27.79
C CYS A 239 -2.28 11.14 28.09
N SER A 240 -2.43 10.64 29.32
CA SER A 240 -3.55 9.76 29.69
C SER A 240 -4.92 10.45 29.57
N HIS A 241 -5.86 9.81 28.87
CA HIS A 241 -7.24 10.28 28.72
C HIS A 241 -8.04 10.04 30.00
N GLY A 242 -8.43 11.11 30.69
CA GLY A 242 -9.50 11.07 31.68
C GLY A 242 -10.86 11.04 30.99
N ASN A 243 -11.72 10.09 31.38
CA ASN A 243 -13.08 9.90 30.85
C ASN A 243 -13.83 11.23 30.64
N SER A 244 -14.19 11.51 29.38
CA SER A 244 -14.94 12.67 28.92
C SER A 244 -16.44 12.57 29.23
N GLY A 245 -16.76 12.43 30.52
CA GLY A 245 -18.12 12.50 31.03
C GLY A 245 -18.42 13.88 31.63
N ALA A 246 -19.39 14.60 31.04
CA ALA A 246 -19.93 15.90 31.45
C ALA A 246 -19.02 17.14 31.26
N ALA A 247 -19.52 18.14 30.53
CA ALA A 247 -18.81 19.32 30.03
C ALA A 247 -18.76 20.53 31.00
N ASP A 248 -18.93 20.33 32.30
CA ASP A 248 -19.05 21.42 33.29
C ASP A 248 -18.32 21.05 34.61
N PHE A 249 -17.50 21.96 35.16
CA PHE A 249 -16.84 21.81 36.47
C PHE A 249 -17.76 22.15 37.67
N CYS A 250 -19.00 22.58 37.42
CA CYS A 250 -19.99 22.99 38.44
C CYS A 250 -21.20 22.03 38.56
N GLY A 251 -21.14 20.85 37.95
CA GLY A 251 -22.17 19.80 38.03
C GLY A 251 -22.27 19.16 39.42
N GLY A 252 -23.51 19.02 39.93
CA GLY A 252 -23.80 18.81 41.35
C GLY A 252 -23.61 17.39 41.91
N VAL A 253 -23.52 17.37 43.24
CA VAL A 253 -23.40 16.24 44.20
C VAL A 253 -21.97 15.73 44.41
N LYS A 254 -21.35 16.28 45.47
CA LYS A 254 -19.96 16.14 45.95
C LYS A 254 -18.95 16.84 45.05
N THR A 255 -18.58 18.07 45.45
CA THR A 255 -17.44 18.87 44.95
C THR A 255 -16.36 18.01 44.30
N GLU A 256 -16.37 17.90 42.97
CA GLU A 256 -15.23 17.38 42.22
C GLU A 256 -14.09 18.37 42.45
N LYS A 257 -13.09 17.97 43.22
CA LYS A 257 -11.89 18.78 43.40
C LYS A 257 -11.08 18.70 42.11
N PHE A 258 -10.96 19.82 41.41
CA PHE A 258 -9.92 19.94 40.39
C PHE A 258 -8.60 20.25 41.09
N ARG A 259 -7.52 19.59 40.67
CA ARG A 259 -6.16 20.01 41.02
C ARG A 259 -5.77 21.17 40.11
N VAL A 260 -5.05 22.14 40.67
CA VAL A 260 -4.49 23.26 39.91
C VAL A 260 -3.07 22.93 39.51
N VAL A 261 -2.77 23.06 38.22
CA VAL A 261 -1.41 23.00 37.69
C VAL A 261 -1.00 24.39 37.24
N ARG A 262 0.10 24.91 37.79
CA ARG A 262 0.70 26.19 37.36
C ARG A 262 2.01 25.93 36.61
N ARG A 263 2.22 26.59 35.48
CA ARG A 263 3.42 26.45 34.64
C ARG A 263 3.93 27.81 34.19
N GLY A 264 5.22 28.08 34.36
CA GLY A 264 5.89 29.20 33.71
C GLY A 264 6.40 28.80 32.32
N GLY A 265 6.56 29.76 31.42
CA GLY A 265 7.05 29.50 30.07
C GLY A 265 6.07 28.73 29.20
N VAL A 266 4.77 29.02 29.32
CA VAL A 266 3.73 28.39 28.49
C VAL A 266 2.96 29.44 27.72
N GLU A 267 2.57 29.09 26.50
CA GLU A 267 1.83 29.96 25.61
C GLU A 267 0.66 29.20 24.98
N VAL A 268 -0.45 29.91 24.76
CA VAL A 268 -1.58 29.37 24.02
C VAL A 268 -1.25 29.42 22.53
N PRO A 269 -1.41 28.32 21.78
CA PRO A 269 -1.30 28.34 20.32
C PRO A 269 -2.29 29.37 19.76
N PHE A 270 -1.84 30.16 18.78
CA PHE A 270 -2.69 31.16 18.11
C PHE A 270 -3.29 32.20 19.07
N LYS A 271 -2.56 32.60 20.13
CA LYS A 271 -2.99 33.63 21.11
C LYS A 271 -3.42 34.96 20.46
N GLU A 272 -2.96 35.23 19.24
CA GLU A 272 -3.35 36.42 18.48
C GLU A 272 -4.83 36.41 18.10
N LEU A 273 -5.50 35.26 18.30
CA LEU A 273 -6.79 34.90 17.75
C LEU A 273 -7.75 34.39 18.82
N MET A 274 -7.30 34.40 20.08
CA MET A 274 -8.11 34.21 21.27
C MET A 274 -8.49 35.56 21.88
N ASP A 275 -9.73 35.67 22.36
CA ASP A 275 -10.12 36.79 23.21
C ASP A 275 -9.28 36.78 24.50
N HIS A 276 -8.70 37.93 24.83
CA HIS A 276 -7.96 38.13 26.07
C HIS A 276 -8.62 39.22 26.88
N LYS A 277 -8.51 39.10 28.20
CA LYS A 277 -8.84 40.20 29.11
C LYS A 277 -7.55 40.78 29.67
N THR A 278 -7.53 42.09 29.87
CA THR A 278 -6.41 42.71 30.57
C THR A 278 -6.70 42.65 32.05
N THR A 279 -5.76 42.09 32.82
CA THR A 279 -5.86 41.92 34.26
C THR A 279 -4.64 42.53 34.93
N SER A 280 -4.84 43.10 36.11
CA SER A 280 -3.80 43.81 36.84
C SER A 280 -2.77 42.88 37.48
N SER A 281 -3.10 41.58 37.61
CA SER A 281 -2.23 40.56 38.18
C SER A 281 -2.57 39.16 37.68
N LEU A 282 -1.61 38.24 37.81
CA LEU A 282 -1.82 36.80 37.58
C LEU A 282 -2.99 36.27 38.42
N GLY A 283 -3.13 36.72 39.68
CA GLY A 283 -4.19 36.26 40.58
C GLY A 283 -5.59 36.57 40.05
N GLU A 284 -5.78 37.76 39.48
CA GLU A 284 -7.06 38.17 38.89
C GLU A 284 -7.40 37.34 37.63
N CYS A 285 -6.39 37.02 36.81
CA CYS A 285 -6.54 36.12 35.65
C CYS A 285 -6.89 34.68 36.05
N GLU A 286 -6.32 34.20 37.15
CA GLU A 286 -6.66 32.88 37.72
C GLU A 286 -8.09 32.86 38.27
N GLU A 287 -8.49 33.89 39.01
CA GLU A 287 -9.81 34.02 39.64
C GLU A 287 -10.93 34.02 38.59
N MET A 288 -10.72 34.71 37.47
CA MET A 288 -11.65 34.67 36.35
C MET A 288 -11.86 33.26 35.78
N CYS A 289 -10.81 32.45 35.71
CA CYS A 289 -10.96 31.05 35.30
C CYS A 289 -11.60 30.22 36.42
N VAL A 290 -11.30 30.49 37.69
CA VAL A 290 -11.91 29.81 38.85
C VAL A 290 -13.42 29.97 38.85
N GLU A 291 -13.91 31.18 38.59
CA GLU A 291 -15.35 31.52 38.55
C GLU A 291 -16.07 30.96 37.31
N ASP A 292 -15.35 30.72 36.20
CA ASP A 292 -15.93 30.12 35.00
C ASP A 292 -15.91 28.59 35.06
N CYS A 293 -17.10 28.02 35.20
CA CYS A 293 -17.37 26.59 35.26
C CYS A 293 -17.01 25.82 33.96
N LYS A 294 -16.81 26.53 32.84
CA LYS A 294 -16.37 25.96 31.55
C LYS A 294 -14.88 26.17 31.30
N CYS A 295 -14.19 26.94 32.15
CA CYS A 295 -12.77 27.23 32.00
C CYS A 295 -11.91 26.08 32.50
N PHE A 296 -11.15 25.49 31.57
CA PHE A 296 -10.15 24.45 31.80
C PHE A 296 -8.79 25.03 32.19
N GLY A 297 -8.51 26.30 31.92
CA GLY A 297 -7.29 26.99 32.36
C GLY A 297 -7.18 28.42 31.85
N SER A 298 -6.21 29.18 32.37
CA SER A 298 -5.87 30.51 31.90
C SER A 298 -4.36 30.69 31.69
N VAL A 299 -3.97 31.56 30.76
CA VAL A 299 -2.57 31.92 30.52
C VAL A 299 -2.43 33.43 30.64
N TYR A 300 -1.58 33.86 31.57
CA TYR A 300 -1.30 35.25 31.86
C TYR A 300 0.10 35.64 31.40
N ASN A 301 0.23 36.83 30.82
CA ASN A 301 1.52 37.44 30.51
C ASN A 301 1.79 38.59 31.49
N ASN A 302 2.79 38.43 32.35
CA ASN A 302 3.18 39.42 33.37
C ASN A 302 3.82 40.69 32.78
N GLY A 303 4.30 40.64 31.54
CA GLY A 303 4.81 41.80 30.83
C GLY A 303 3.71 42.64 30.17
N SER A 304 2.63 42.02 29.67
CA SER A 304 1.56 42.71 28.94
C SER A 304 0.24 42.86 29.71
N GLY A 305 0.06 42.13 30.82
CA GLY A 305 -1.19 42.06 31.58
C GLY A 305 -2.30 41.25 30.90
N PHE A 306 -2.01 40.58 29.78
CA PHE A 306 -3.03 39.82 29.03
C PHE A 306 -3.30 38.47 29.68
N CYS A 307 -4.59 38.16 29.83
CA CYS A 307 -5.13 36.92 30.36
C CYS A 307 -5.98 36.22 29.30
N TYR A 308 -5.58 35.02 28.90
CA TYR A 308 -6.30 34.18 27.95
C TYR A 308 -7.02 33.07 28.71
N LEU A 309 -8.35 32.98 28.60
CA LEU A 309 -9.12 31.88 29.18
C LEU A 309 -9.29 30.75 28.17
N VAL A 310 -9.12 29.50 28.61
CA VAL A 310 -9.21 28.31 27.78
C VAL A 310 -10.40 27.46 28.20
N ASN A 311 -11.40 27.37 27.33
CA ASN A 311 -12.71 26.75 27.62
C ASN A 311 -12.91 25.40 26.91
N TYR A 312 -11.81 24.71 26.58
CA TYR A 312 -11.80 23.38 25.97
C TYR A 312 -10.79 22.47 26.70
N PRO A 313 -10.96 21.13 26.63
CA PRO A 313 -10.03 20.21 27.29
C PRO A 313 -8.63 20.34 26.70
N ILE A 314 -7.62 20.57 27.54
CA ILE A 314 -6.23 20.71 27.11
C ILE A 314 -5.39 19.52 27.58
N PRO A 315 -5.00 18.59 26.69
CA PRO A 315 -4.08 17.51 27.03
C PRO A 315 -2.59 17.92 26.92
N THR A 316 -2.26 18.92 26.10
CA THR A 316 -0.88 19.39 25.85
C THR A 316 -0.81 20.91 25.64
N MET A 317 0.34 21.53 25.96
CA MET A 317 0.58 22.98 25.77
C MET A 317 1.91 23.27 25.09
N LEU A 318 2.00 24.45 24.46
CA LEU A 318 3.23 24.96 23.86
C LEU A 318 4.15 25.53 24.93
N GLY A 319 5.35 24.95 25.06
CA GLY A 319 6.43 25.48 25.90
C GLY A 319 7.22 26.56 25.18
N VAL A 320 7.51 27.66 25.88
CA VAL A 320 8.30 28.81 25.38
C VAL A 320 9.30 29.26 26.44
N ALA A 321 10.49 29.68 26.00
CA ALA A 321 11.56 30.15 26.88
C ALA A 321 11.33 31.59 27.39
N ASP A 322 10.12 31.90 27.86
CA ASP A 322 9.74 33.22 28.38
C ASP A 322 9.13 33.09 29.79
N PRO A 323 9.87 33.45 30.85
CA PRO A 323 9.41 33.29 32.23
C PRO A 323 8.28 34.26 32.61
N SER A 324 7.99 35.27 31.79
CA SER A 324 6.89 36.21 32.04
C SER A 324 5.51 35.62 31.73
N LYS A 325 5.45 34.47 31.04
CA LYS A 325 4.20 33.80 30.68
C LYS A 325 3.89 32.68 31.67
N MET A 326 2.73 32.76 32.29
CA MET A 326 2.31 31.94 33.42
C MET A 326 0.94 31.32 33.13
N GLY A 327 0.87 29.99 33.09
CA GLY A 327 -0.37 29.24 32.91
C GLY A 327 -0.92 28.67 34.22
N TYR A 328 -2.23 28.62 34.32
CA TYR A 328 -3.05 28.03 35.38
C TYR A 328 -4.03 27.04 34.73
N PHE A 329 -4.09 25.79 35.17
CA PHE A 329 -4.94 24.78 34.53
C PHE A 329 -5.69 23.94 35.57
N LYS A 330 -6.99 23.72 35.34
CA LYS A 330 -7.85 22.84 36.12
C LYS A 330 -7.78 21.42 35.55
N VAL A 331 -7.32 20.48 36.35
CA VAL A 331 -7.31 19.05 35.99
C VAL A 331 -8.21 18.30 36.97
N ARG A 332 -9.16 17.50 36.49
CA ARG A 332 -10.08 16.75 37.37
C ARG A 332 -9.30 15.71 38.19
N GLU A 333 -9.46 15.69 39.52
CA GLU A 333 -8.96 14.57 40.33
C GLU A 333 -9.88 13.37 40.17
N GLY A 334 -9.36 12.25 39.66
CA GLY A 334 -10.01 10.96 39.83
C GLY A 334 -10.19 10.66 41.32
N VAL A 335 -11.38 10.20 41.72
CA VAL A 335 -11.79 9.96 43.11
C VAL A 335 -10.74 9.16 43.89
N GLY A 336 -9.94 9.88 44.69
CA GLY A 336 -8.87 9.36 45.53
C GLY A 336 -9.14 9.60 47.01
N LYS A 337 -9.62 8.54 47.67
CA LYS A 337 -9.87 8.36 49.12
C LYS A 337 -9.06 9.24 50.09
N LYS A 338 -9.74 9.88 51.04
CA LYS A 338 -9.22 10.23 52.39
C LYS A 338 -10.38 10.27 53.40
N LYS A 339 -10.25 9.94 54.69
CA LYS A 339 -9.36 9.12 55.53
C LYS A 339 -10.05 9.13 56.91
N SER A 340 -10.23 7.98 57.57
CA SER A 340 -10.72 7.96 58.96
C SER A 340 -9.59 8.21 59.95
N ARG A 341 -10.00 8.68 61.13
CA ARG A 341 -9.20 9.11 62.27
C ARG A 341 -8.33 7.98 62.86
N VAL A 342 -7.23 8.41 63.47
CA VAL A 342 -6.13 7.66 64.06
C VAL A 342 -6.59 6.55 65.02
N GLY A 343 -6.25 5.31 64.65
CA GLY A 343 -6.38 4.08 65.45
C GLY A 343 -5.94 2.79 64.73
N LEU A 344 -5.24 2.88 63.58
CA LEU A 344 -4.95 1.75 62.69
C LEU A 344 -3.59 1.86 61.97
N THR A 345 -2.54 2.25 62.68
CA THR A 345 -1.23 2.60 62.06
C THR A 345 -0.37 1.38 61.72
N VAL A 346 -0.70 0.18 62.20
CA VAL A 346 0.03 -1.06 61.85
C VAL A 346 -0.65 -1.81 60.69
N GLY A 347 -1.98 -1.83 60.62
CA GLY A 347 -2.73 -2.52 59.56
C GLY A 347 -2.73 -1.81 58.20
N MET A 348 -2.69 -0.46 58.16
CA MET A 348 -2.68 0.29 56.90
C MET A 348 -1.33 0.20 56.15
N SER A 349 -0.21 0.10 56.86
CA SER A 349 1.12 -0.07 56.28
C SER A 349 1.22 -1.43 55.58
N VAL A 350 0.66 -2.48 56.22
CA VAL A 350 0.56 -3.82 55.65
C VAL A 350 -0.37 -3.85 54.44
N LEU A 351 -1.54 -3.20 54.49
CA LEU A 351 -2.45 -3.11 53.36
C LEU A 351 -1.89 -2.30 52.18
N ALA A 352 -1.14 -1.23 52.44
CA ALA A 352 -0.46 -0.47 51.40
C ALA A 352 0.69 -1.26 50.76
N LEU A 353 1.46 -2.01 51.55
CA LEU A 353 2.49 -2.92 51.06
C LEU A 353 1.86 -4.05 50.22
N ILE A 354 0.76 -4.65 50.68
CA ILE A 354 0.01 -5.66 49.93
C ILE A 354 -0.55 -5.05 48.63
N ALA A 355 -1.14 -3.85 48.67
CA ALA A 355 -1.65 -3.20 47.46
C ALA A 355 -0.53 -2.88 46.46
N SER A 356 0.62 -2.38 46.92
CA SER A 356 1.79 -2.15 46.06
C SER A 356 2.37 -3.45 45.50
N ALA A 357 2.40 -4.52 46.29
CA ALA A 357 2.82 -5.83 45.84
C ALA A 357 1.84 -6.41 44.80
N LEU A 358 0.53 -6.19 44.97
CA LEU A 358 -0.49 -6.58 44.01
C LEU A 358 -0.41 -5.78 42.71
N THR A 359 -0.18 -4.46 42.77
CA THR A 359 0.03 -3.64 41.56
C THR A 359 1.32 -4.06 40.84
N ALA A 360 2.42 -4.26 41.57
CA ALA A 360 3.66 -4.77 40.99
C ALA A 360 3.48 -6.17 40.39
N ALA A 361 2.72 -7.05 41.04
CA ALA A 361 2.38 -8.36 40.51
C ALA A 361 1.51 -8.26 39.25
N MET A 362 0.52 -7.36 39.19
CA MET A 362 -0.29 -7.15 37.99
C MET A 362 0.52 -6.56 36.83
N VAL A 363 1.39 -5.59 37.09
CA VAL A 363 2.33 -5.05 36.08
C VAL A 363 3.30 -6.13 35.62
N TYR A 364 3.82 -6.95 36.54
CA TYR A 364 4.67 -8.08 36.21
C TYR A 364 3.94 -9.13 35.37
N VAL A 365 2.69 -9.45 35.69
CA VAL A 365 1.87 -10.37 34.91
C VAL A 365 1.57 -9.79 33.52
N ALA A 366 1.19 -8.51 33.41
CA ALA A 366 0.98 -7.84 32.12
C ALA A 366 2.26 -7.81 31.27
N PHE A 367 3.41 -7.47 31.89
CA PHE A 367 4.71 -7.51 31.24
C PHE A 367 5.08 -8.93 30.81
N ARG A 368 4.79 -9.95 31.63
CA ARG A 368 5.02 -11.36 31.28
C ARG A 368 4.11 -11.85 30.17
N ILE A 369 2.86 -11.38 30.09
CA ILE A 369 1.95 -11.67 28.98
C ILE A 369 2.46 -11.01 27.71
N TRP A 370 2.70 -9.69 27.74
CA TRP A 370 3.26 -8.94 26.61
C TRP A 370 4.59 -9.50 26.12
N SER A 371 5.50 -9.83 27.03
CA SER A 371 6.80 -10.44 26.70
C SER A 371 6.64 -11.83 26.09
N ARG A 372 5.68 -12.64 26.57
CA ARG A 372 5.39 -13.96 25.97
C ARG A 372 4.78 -13.81 24.57
N GLU A 373 3.85 -12.89 24.37
CA GLU A 373 3.25 -12.62 23.05
C GLU A 373 4.30 -12.09 22.07
N LYS A 374 5.13 -11.14 22.50
CA LYS A 374 6.23 -10.63 21.68
C LYS A 374 7.23 -11.73 21.30
N HIS A 375 7.65 -12.57 22.25
CA HIS A 375 8.55 -13.69 21.96
C HIS A 375 7.90 -14.78 21.10
N ALA A 376 6.57 -14.95 21.17
CA ALA A 376 5.87 -15.88 20.27
C ALA A 376 5.87 -15.36 18.83
N LEU A 377 5.60 -14.06 18.62
CA LEU A 377 5.69 -13.42 17.31
C LEU A 377 7.12 -13.45 16.75
N GLU A 378 8.12 -13.10 17.56
CA GLU A 378 9.53 -13.19 17.17
C GLU A 378 9.93 -14.64 16.81
N ALA A 379 9.43 -15.64 17.54
CA ALA A 379 9.72 -17.04 17.25
C ALA A 379 9.03 -17.56 15.97
N GLU A 380 7.82 -17.07 15.65
CA GLU A 380 7.14 -17.36 14.38
C GLU A 380 7.90 -16.74 13.20
N ASP A 381 8.34 -15.49 13.33
CA ASP A 381 9.18 -14.82 12.34
C ASP A 381 10.52 -15.55 12.14
N ASP A 382 11.16 -16.00 13.22
CA ASP A 382 12.40 -16.78 13.17
C ASP A 382 12.23 -18.10 12.39
N GLU A 383 11.11 -18.82 12.55
CA GLU A 383 10.84 -20.04 11.77
C GLU A 383 10.68 -19.72 10.28
N LEU A 384 9.94 -18.67 9.93
CA LEU A 384 9.75 -18.24 8.54
C LEU A 384 11.09 -17.89 7.89
N ILE A 385 11.91 -17.08 8.56
CA ILE A 385 13.22 -16.64 8.10
C ILE A 385 14.15 -17.85 7.92
N ALA A 386 14.19 -18.76 8.90
CA ALA A 386 15.04 -19.95 8.85
C ALA A 386 14.63 -20.88 7.69
N ASN A 387 13.34 -21.11 7.47
CA ASN A 387 12.84 -21.95 6.40
C ASN A 387 13.09 -21.31 5.01
N ALA A 388 12.88 -20.00 4.86
CA ALA A 388 13.15 -19.29 3.61
C ALA A 388 14.64 -19.32 3.26
N ALA A 389 15.52 -19.06 4.24
CA ALA A 389 16.97 -19.20 4.08
C ALA A 389 17.39 -20.64 3.75
N TYR A 390 16.79 -21.64 4.40
CA TYR A 390 17.05 -23.05 4.11
C TYR A 390 16.71 -23.42 2.66
N ILE A 391 15.58 -22.95 2.15
CA ILE A 391 15.17 -23.17 0.76
C ILE A 391 16.21 -22.60 -0.21
N GLY A 392 16.80 -21.44 0.13
CA GLY A 392 17.88 -20.80 -0.60
C GLY A 392 19.28 -21.40 -0.42
N SER A 393 19.43 -22.56 0.21
CA SER A 393 20.74 -23.17 0.46
C SER A 393 21.53 -23.38 -0.85
N PRO A 394 22.84 -23.05 -0.89
CA PRO A 394 23.69 -23.30 -2.05
C PRO A 394 23.66 -24.77 -2.49
N GLY A 395 23.61 -25.03 -3.79
CA GLY A 395 23.53 -26.39 -4.34
C GLY A 395 22.14 -27.03 -4.26
N LYS A 396 21.11 -26.29 -3.82
CA LYS A 396 19.75 -26.81 -3.73
C LYS A 396 18.74 -25.89 -4.40
N GLY A 397 17.61 -26.48 -4.81
CA GLY A 397 16.44 -25.74 -5.28
C GLY A 397 15.15 -26.52 -5.01
N ILE A 398 14.07 -26.09 -5.65
CA ILE A 398 12.72 -26.60 -5.43
C ILE A 398 12.26 -27.46 -6.60
N LEU A 399 11.70 -28.64 -6.30
CA LEU A 399 10.90 -29.40 -7.25
C LEU A 399 9.44 -28.91 -7.19
N ALA A 400 8.92 -28.39 -8.29
CA ALA A 400 7.51 -28.01 -8.39
C ALA A 400 6.69 -29.21 -8.91
N ALA A 401 6.10 -29.98 -7.99
CA ALA A 401 5.26 -31.15 -8.26
C ALA A 401 3.77 -30.87 -7.93
N ASP A 402 3.36 -29.61 -8.06
CA ASP A 402 2.05 -29.06 -7.70
C ASP A 402 1.08 -28.97 -8.88
N GLU A 403 1.30 -29.78 -9.91
CA GLU A 403 0.37 -29.89 -11.02
C GLU A 403 -1.02 -30.34 -10.50
N SER A 404 -2.05 -29.55 -10.81
CA SER A 404 -3.43 -29.91 -10.49
C SER A 404 -3.83 -31.18 -11.25
N THR A 405 -4.95 -31.81 -10.85
CA THR A 405 -5.49 -32.98 -11.56
C THR A 405 -5.66 -32.73 -13.06
N GLY A 406 -6.09 -31.53 -13.46
CA GLY A 406 -6.20 -31.15 -14.88
C GLY A 406 -4.82 -30.98 -15.55
N THR A 407 -3.89 -30.30 -14.88
CA THR A 407 -2.54 -30.04 -15.42
C THR A 407 -1.76 -31.33 -15.62
N ILE A 408 -1.76 -32.23 -14.63
CA ILE A 408 -1.03 -33.50 -14.70
C ILE A 408 -1.67 -34.45 -15.73
N GLY A 409 -2.99 -34.38 -15.92
CA GLY A 409 -3.68 -35.11 -16.98
C GLY A 409 -3.16 -34.79 -18.38
N LYS A 410 -2.89 -33.51 -18.66
CA LYS A 410 -2.27 -33.09 -19.94
C LYS A 410 -0.86 -33.69 -20.11
N ARG A 411 -0.09 -33.81 -19.02
CA ARG A 411 1.23 -34.43 -19.05
C ARG A 411 1.16 -35.95 -19.24
N PHE A 412 0.25 -36.63 -18.57
CA PHE A 412 0.04 -38.07 -18.76
C PHE A 412 -0.45 -38.42 -20.16
N ALA A 413 -1.35 -37.61 -20.73
CA ALA A 413 -1.79 -37.78 -22.11
C ALA A 413 -0.61 -37.75 -23.11
N SER A 414 0.42 -36.93 -22.87
CA SER A 414 1.62 -36.84 -23.73
C SER A 414 2.47 -38.11 -23.77
N ILE A 415 2.30 -39.00 -22.79
CA ILE A 415 2.98 -40.30 -22.68
C ILE A 415 1.98 -41.47 -22.70
N ASN A 416 0.73 -41.23 -23.11
CA ASN A 416 -0.35 -42.21 -23.17
C ASN A 416 -0.65 -42.92 -21.83
N VAL A 417 -0.57 -42.17 -20.72
CA VAL A 417 -0.91 -42.66 -19.38
C VAL A 417 -2.28 -42.13 -18.97
N GLU A 418 -3.07 -42.96 -18.31
CA GLU A 418 -4.39 -42.57 -17.81
C GLU A 418 -4.28 -41.69 -16.55
N ASN A 419 -5.12 -40.64 -16.46
CA ASN A 419 -5.15 -39.73 -15.31
C ASN A 419 -6.03 -40.24 -14.16
N VAL A 420 -5.56 -41.30 -13.50
CA VAL A 420 -6.14 -41.85 -12.27
C VAL A 420 -5.25 -41.56 -11.07
N GLU A 421 -5.84 -41.56 -9.87
CA GLU A 421 -5.14 -41.25 -8.62
C GLU A 421 -3.91 -42.16 -8.39
N SER A 422 -4.04 -43.45 -8.69
CA SER A 422 -2.95 -44.42 -8.57
C SER A 422 -1.73 -44.05 -9.40
N ASN A 423 -1.92 -43.56 -10.63
CA ASN A 423 -0.84 -43.11 -11.51
C ASN A 423 -0.25 -41.76 -11.06
N ARG A 424 -1.09 -40.84 -10.58
CA ARG A 424 -0.60 -39.58 -9.98
C ARG A 424 0.29 -39.87 -8.79
N ARG A 425 -0.18 -40.68 -7.85
CA ARG A 425 0.58 -41.17 -6.70
C ARG A 425 1.87 -41.88 -7.11
N ALA A 426 1.83 -42.77 -8.11
CA ALA A 426 3.01 -43.50 -8.60
C ALA A 426 4.10 -42.57 -9.15
N LEU A 427 3.72 -41.53 -9.92
CA LEU A 427 4.68 -40.53 -10.37
C LEU A 427 5.31 -39.78 -9.19
N ARG A 428 4.50 -39.35 -8.21
CA ARG A 428 5.01 -38.61 -7.04
C ARG A 428 5.94 -39.48 -6.20
N GLU A 429 5.56 -40.74 -5.98
CA GLU A 429 6.40 -41.72 -5.29
C GLU A 429 7.73 -41.95 -6.01
N LEU A 430 7.70 -42.10 -7.34
CA LEU A 430 8.91 -42.22 -8.16
C LEU A 430 9.87 -41.06 -7.93
N LEU A 431 9.35 -39.81 -7.97
CA LEU A 431 10.16 -38.60 -7.77
C LEU A 431 10.71 -38.54 -6.34
N PHE A 432 9.89 -38.79 -5.32
CA PHE A 432 10.27 -38.56 -3.91
C PHE A 432 11.13 -39.69 -3.35
N THR A 433 11.08 -40.88 -3.95
CA THR A 433 11.90 -42.04 -3.54
C THR A 433 13.14 -42.24 -4.42
N THR A 434 13.43 -41.31 -5.34
CA THR A 434 14.63 -41.41 -6.19
C THR A 434 15.91 -41.37 -5.33
N PRO A 435 16.74 -42.43 -5.33
CA PRO A 435 17.95 -42.47 -4.53
C PRO A 435 18.93 -41.35 -4.89
N GLY A 436 19.35 -40.58 -3.89
CA GLY A 436 20.35 -39.52 -4.04
C GLY A 436 19.87 -38.25 -4.77
N ALA A 437 18.61 -38.15 -5.20
CA ALA A 437 18.12 -36.92 -5.83
C ALA A 437 17.77 -35.84 -4.80
N LEU A 438 17.16 -36.21 -3.68
CA LEU A 438 16.66 -35.25 -2.68
C LEU A 438 17.77 -34.44 -1.98
N GLN A 439 19.04 -34.85 -2.05
CA GLN A 439 20.14 -34.03 -1.54
C GLN A 439 20.30 -32.69 -2.28
N TYR A 440 19.83 -32.62 -3.53
CA TYR A 440 19.86 -31.43 -4.40
C TYR A 440 18.57 -30.60 -4.30
N ILE A 441 17.62 -31.04 -3.49
CA ILE A 441 16.30 -30.43 -3.36
C ILE A 441 16.14 -29.90 -1.93
N SER A 442 15.79 -28.63 -1.77
CA SER A 442 15.53 -28.01 -0.47
C SER A 442 14.04 -28.03 -0.12
N GLY A 443 13.16 -27.98 -1.13
CA GLY A 443 11.71 -28.10 -0.94
C GLY A 443 11.00 -28.74 -2.14
N ILE A 444 9.80 -29.28 -1.91
CA ILE A 444 8.91 -29.75 -2.99
C ILE A 444 7.55 -29.10 -2.82
N ILE A 445 7.07 -28.44 -3.87
CA ILE A 445 5.71 -27.89 -3.91
C ILE A 445 4.76 -29.03 -4.30
N LEU A 446 3.73 -29.25 -3.49
CA LEU A 446 2.73 -30.28 -3.67
C LEU A 446 1.39 -29.66 -4.08
N PHE A 447 0.58 -30.47 -4.76
CA PHE A 447 -0.86 -30.23 -4.87
C PHE A 447 -1.56 -30.82 -3.63
N GLU A 448 -2.75 -30.31 -3.27
CA GLU A 448 -3.47 -30.71 -2.05
C GLU A 448 -3.68 -32.23 -1.97
N GLU A 449 -4.05 -32.88 -3.08
CA GLU A 449 -4.17 -34.34 -3.15
C GLU A 449 -2.87 -35.03 -2.69
N THR A 450 -1.71 -34.57 -3.17
CA THR A 450 -0.41 -35.19 -2.87
C THR A 450 0.05 -34.94 -1.43
N LEU A 451 -0.30 -33.80 -0.82
CA LEU A 451 0.04 -33.50 0.57
C LEU A 451 -0.49 -34.56 1.53
N TYR A 452 -1.67 -35.10 1.25
CA TYR A 452 -2.33 -36.13 2.07
C TYR A 452 -2.16 -37.56 1.52
N GLN A 453 -1.44 -37.74 0.41
CA GLN A 453 -1.16 -39.05 -0.17
C GLN A 453 -0.03 -39.79 0.56
N LYS A 454 0.00 -41.11 0.31
CA LYS A 454 0.96 -42.05 0.86
C LYS A 454 1.65 -42.83 -0.26
N THR A 455 2.86 -43.31 0.04
CA THR A 455 3.57 -44.32 -0.76
C THR A 455 2.75 -45.62 -0.85
N ALA A 456 3.17 -46.53 -1.74
CA ALA A 456 2.50 -47.84 -1.86
C ALA A 456 2.61 -48.66 -0.56
N SER A 457 3.68 -48.41 0.21
CA SER A 457 3.93 -48.98 1.53
C SER A 457 3.17 -48.29 2.68
N GLY A 458 2.34 -47.28 2.39
CA GLY A 458 1.49 -46.61 3.39
C GLY A 458 2.17 -45.46 4.15
N LYS A 459 3.38 -45.06 3.77
CA LYS A 459 4.10 -43.94 4.38
C LYS A 459 3.65 -42.59 3.80
N PRO A 460 3.27 -41.60 4.61
CA PRO A 460 2.95 -40.26 4.10
C PRO A 460 4.11 -39.65 3.30
N PHE A 461 3.81 -38.98 2.19
CA PHE A 461 4.87 -38.32 1.39
C PHE A 461 5.61 -37.24 2.18
N VAL A 462 4.91 -36.51 3.05
CA VAL A 462 5.52 -35.52 3.93
C VAL A 462 6.60 -36.13 4.85
N ASP A 463 6.42 -37.39 5.29
CA ASP A 463 7.39 -38.09 6.12
C ASP A 463 8.61 -38.53 5.30
N VAL A 464 8.41 -38.99 4.06
CA VAL A 464 9.50 -39.29 3.11
C VAL A 464 10.37 -38.06 2.91
N MET A 465 9.74 -36.90 2.70
CA MET A 465 10.44 -35.63 2.51
C MET A 465 11.18 -35.18 3.77
N LYS A 466 10.53 -35.27 4.94
CA LYS A 466 11.12 -34.88 6.23
C LYS A 466 12.37 -35.68 6.57
N GLU A 467 12.35 -36.99 6.33
CA GLU A 467 13.54 -37.84 6.53
C GLU A 467 14.70 -37.46 5.60
N ALA A 468 14.39 -37.05 4.37
CA ALA A 468 15.37 -36.52 3.43
C ALA A 468 15.75 -35.06 3.70
N LYS A 469 15.22 -34.43 4.76
CA LYS A 469 15.39 -33.01 5.09
C LYS A 469 14.93 -32.08 3.97
N VAL A 470 13.83 -32.41 3.31
CA VAL A 470 13.22 -31.58 2.26
C VAL A 470 11.93 -30.99 2.82
N LEU A 471 11.77 -29.68 2.70
CA LEU A 471 10.56 -29.01 3.20
C LEU A 471 9.36 -29.33 2.29
N PRO A 472 8.20 -29.70 2.84
CA PRO A 472 6.95 -29.76 2.09
C PRO A 472 6.40 -28.35 1.86
N GLY A 473 6.03 -28.07 0.62
CA GLY A 473 5.34 -26.85 0.22
C GLY A 473 3.99 -27.16 -0.39
N ILE A 474 3.08 -26.19 -0.39
CA ILE A 474 1.71 -26.39 -0.87
C ILE A 474 1.29 -25.28 -1.84
N LYS A 475 0.71 -25.65 -2.99
CA LYS A 475 0.01 -24.69 -3.86
C LYS A 475 -1.32 -24.32 -3.21
N VAL A 476 -1.56 -23.03 -3.02
CA VAL A 476 -2.77 -22.54 -2.32
C VAL A 476 -3.66 -21.63 -3.17
N ASP A 477 -3.19 -21.17 -4.33
CA ASP A 477 -4.04 -20.49 -5.31
C ASP A 477 -5.09 -21.45 -5.91
N LYS A 478 -6.23 -20.89 -6.31
CA LYS A 478 -7.33 -21.60 -6.98
C LYS A 478 -7.38 -21.29 -8.48
N GLY A 479 -6.23 -20.96 -9.07
CA GLY A 479 -6.11 -20.60 -10.47
C GLY A 479 -6.52 -19.16 -10.79
N THR A 480 -6.56 -18.87 -12.09
CA THR A 480 -6.76 -17.52 -12.63
C THR A 480 -8.16 -17.31 -13.18
N VAL A 481 -8.68 -16.09 -13.06
CA VAL A 481 -9.90 -15.61 -13.72
C VAL A 481 -9.57 -14.39 -14.57
N GLU A 482 -10.31 -14.19 -15.66
CA GLU A 482 -10.08 -13.05 -16.55
C GLU A 482 -10.57 -11.74 -15.93
N LEU A 483 -9.80 -10.67 -16.13
CA LEU A 483 -10.15 -9.32 -15.70
C LEU A 483 -11.05 -8.66 -16.76
N ALA A 484 -12.29 -8.37 -16.39
CA ALA A 484 -13.25 -7.71 -17.29
C ALA A 484 -12.71 -6.35 -17.76
N GLY A 485 -12.93 -6.02 -19.04
CA GLY A 485 -12.44 -4.78 -19.66
C GLY A 485 -10.96 -4.79 -20.04
N THR A 486 -10.25 -5.91 -19.83
CA THR A 486 -8.89 -6.14 -20.34
C THR A 486 -8.91 -7.03 -21.58
N ASN A 487 -7.80 -7.08 -22.31
CA ASN A 487 -7.64 -7.99 -23.44
C ASN A 487 -7.15 -9.35 -22.94
N GLY A 488 -8.00 -10.14 -22.30
CA GLY A 488 -7.64 -11.48 -21.80
C GLY A 488 -6.46 -11.48 -20.83
N GLU A 489 -6.37 -10.47 -19.97
CA GLU A 489 -5.47 -10.49 -18.80
C GLU A 489 -6.20 -11.13 -17.62
N THR A 490 -5.46 -11.56 -16.60
CA THR A 490 -6.02 -12.34 -15.50
C THR A 490 -5.65 -11.78 -14.13
N THR A 491 -6.49 -12.06 -13.15
CA THR A 491 -6.13 -12.03 -11.72
C THR A 491 -6.25 -13.45 -11.14
N THR A 492 -5.67 -13.67 -9.97
CA THR A 492 -5.63 -14.99 -9.34
C THR A 492 -6.56 -15.03 -8.14
N ILE A 493 -7.30 -16.13 -7.99
CA ILE A 493 -8.27 -16.32 -6.91
C ILE A 493 -7.77 -17.32 -5.88
N GLY A 494 -8.38 -17.30 -4.68
CA GLY A 494 -8.08 -18.26 -3.62
C GLY A 494 -7.95 -17.68 -2.21
N LEU A 495 -8.11 -16.36 -2.03
CA LEU A 495 -7.99 -15.69 -0.73
C LEU A 495 -9.08 -16.11 0.25
N ASP A 496 -10.29 -16.42 -0.25
CA ASP A 496 -11.40 -16.87 0.58
C ASP A 496 -11.05 -18.17 1.33
N GLY A 497 -11.12 -18.09 2.65
CA GLY A 497 -10.76 -19.18 3.57
C GLY A 497 -9.28 -19.57 3.54
N LEU A 498 -8.38 -18.72 3.00
CA LEU A 498 -6.96 -19.06 2.86
C LEU A 498 -6.30 -19.30 4.22
N GLY A 499 -6.57 -18.48 5.24
CA GLY A 499 -5.99 -18.66 6.59
C GLY A 499 -6.28 -20.04 7.18
N ASP A 500 -7.55 -20.47 7.16
CA ASP A 500 -7.95 -21.80 7.62
C ASP A 500 -7.27 -22.93 6.84
N ARG A 501 -7.08 -22.76 5.51
CA ARG A 501 -6.33 -23.73 4.70
C ARG A 501 -4.86 -23.75 5.08
N CYS A 502 -4.21 -22.60 5.21
CA CYS A 502 -2.81 -22.49 5.59
C CYS A 502 -2.54 -23.17 6.93
N LYS A 503 -3.38 -22.95 7.94
CA LYS A 503 -3.29 -23.63 9.24
C LYS A 503 -3.34 -25.16 9.10
N LYS A 504 -4.33 -25.69 8.36
CA LYS A 504 -4.44 -27.14 8.09
C LYS A 504 -3.23 -27.69 7.35
N TYR A 505 -2.70 -26.93 6.39
CA TYR A 505 -1.52 -27.36 5.64
C TYR A 505 -0.24 -27.35 6.50
N TYR A 506 -0.10 -26.36 7.39
CA TYR A 506 1.00 -26.31 8.35
C TYR A 506 0.94 -27.52 9.30
N GLU A 507 -0.25 -27.85 9.81
CA GLU A 507 -0.52 -29.05 10.62
C GLU A 507 -0.21 -30.36 9.86
N ALA A 508 -0.49 -30.39 8.54
CA ALA A 508 -0.15 -31.51 7.66
C ALA A 508 1.36 -31.59 7.32
N GLY A 509 2.17 -30.62 7.74
CA GLY A 509 3.64 -30.63 7.58
C GLY A 509 4.18 -29.68 6.51
N ALA A 510 3.34 -28.89 5.84
CA ALA A 510 3.81 -27.85 4.93
C ALA A 510 4.54 -26.74 5.71
N ARG A 511 5.58 -26.16 5.11
CA ARG A 511 6.37 -25.05 5.68
C ARG A 511 6.54 -23.87 4.74
N PHE A 512 6.08 -24.00 3.51
CA PHE A 512 5.99 -22.91 2.56
C PHE A 512 4.78 -23.09 1.65
N ALA A 513 4.34 -22.00 1.04
CA ALA A 513 3.21 -21.99 0.13
C ALA A 513 3.63 -21.44 -1.24
N LYS A 514 2.80 -21.67 -2.24
CA LYS A 514 2.97 -21.10 -3.59
C LYS A 514 1.66 -20.50 -4.09
N TRP A 515 1.75 -19.30 -4.68
CA TRP A 515 0.66 -18.64 -5.36
C TRP A 515 1.12 -18.05 -6.68
N ARG A 516 0.52 -18.51 -7.79
CA ARG A 516 0.89 -18.08 -9.13
C ARG A 516 -0.03 -16.98 -9.67
N ALA A 517 0.51 -15.79 -9.87
CA ALA A 517 -0.06 -14.74 -10.71
C ALA A 517 0.45 -14.84 -12.16
N VAL A 518 -0.36 -14.42 -13.12
CA VAL A 518 -0.05 -14.53 -14.55
C VAL A 518 -0.26 -13.19 -15.23
N LEU A 519 0.81 -12.73 -15.89
CA LEU A 519 0.83 -11.53 -16.69
C LEU A 519 1.34 -11.87 -18.08
N LYS A 520 1.00 -11.05 -19.08
CA LYS A 520 1.44 -11.25 -20.46
C LYS A 520 2.00 -9.97 -21.05
N ILE A 521 2.87 -10.13 -22.04
CA ILE A 521 3.41 -9.02 -22.82
C ILE A 521 2.66 -8.96 -24.14
N GLY A 522 2.04 -7.82 -24.41
CA GLY A 522 1.35 -7.56 -25.67
C GLY A 522 1.53 -6.11 -26.09
N ALA A 523 0.64 -5.64 -26.97
CA ALA A 523 0.70 -4.26 -27.45
C ALA A 523 0.38 -3.26 -26.32
N ASN A 524 -0.61 -3.60 -25.48
CA ASN A 524 -1.05 -2.77 -24.36
C ASN A 524 -0.89 -3.48 -23.01
N GLU A 525 -0.45 -4.74 -23.02
CA GLU A 525 -0.30 -5.61 -21.86
C GLU A 525 1.18 -5.70 -21.41
N PRO A 526 1.45 -5.80 -20.09
CA PRO A 526 0.45 -5.83 -19.03
C PRO A 526 -0.10 -4.42 -18.71
N SER A 527 -1.42 -4.33 -18.58
CA SER A 527 -2.09 -3.09 -18.18
C SER A 527 -1.80 -2.76 -16.72
N GLU A 528 -1.98 -1.50 -16.34
CA GLU A 528 -1.88 -1.08 -14.93
C GLU A 528 -2.85 -1.87 -14.02
N LEU A 529 -4.06 -2.15 -14.52
CA LEU A 529 -5.05 -2.94 -13.78
C LEU A 529 -4.52 -4.36 -13.50
N ALA A 530 -3.98 -5.05 -14.51
CA ALA A 530 -3.46 -6.41 -14.33
C ALA A 530 -2.25 -6.43 -13.39
N ILE A 531 -1.38 -5.43 -13.45
CA ILE A 531 -0.24 -5.32 -12.54
C ILE A 531 -0.73 -5.12 -11.10
N HIS A 532 -1.61 -4.14 -10.88
CA HIS A 532 -2.15 -3.80 -9.57
C HIS A 532 -2.87 -4.99 -8.93
N GLU A 533 -3.81 -5.61 -9.63
CA GLU A 533 -4.62 -6.72 -9.10
C GLU A 533 -3.75 -7.92 -8.70
N ASN A 534 -2.76 -8.28 -9.52
CA ASN A 534 -1.88 -9.39 -9.21
C ASN A 534 -0.89 -9.04 -8.07
N ALA A 535 -0.35 -7.82 -8.03
CA ALA A 535 0.54 -7.39 -6.95
C ALA A 535 -0.17 -7.39 -5.58
N TYR A 536 -1.37 -6.82 -5.49
CA TYR A 536 -2.18 -6.82 -4.27
C TYR A 536 -2.73 -8.21 -3.91
N GLY A 537 -3.04 -9.04 -4.91
CA GLY A 537 -3.39 -10.45 -4.70
C GLY A 537 -2.25 -11.22 -4.04
N LEU A 538 -1.04 -11.09 -4.57
CA LEU A 538 0.18 -11.71 -4.03
C LEU A 538 0.52 -11.19 -2.63
N ALA A 539 0.38 -9.89 -2.37
CA ALA A 539 0.68 -9.31 -1.07
C ALA A 539 -0.29 -9.79 0.04
N ARG A 540 -1.59 -9.84 -0.26
CA ARG A 540 -2.60 -10.43 0.64
C ARG A 540 -2.37 -11.92 0.89
N TYR A 541 -2.04 -12.66 -0.16
CA TYR A 541 -1.65 -14.07 -0.04
C TYR A 541 -0.45 -14.24 0.90
N ALA A 542 0.59 -13.42 0.72
CA ALA A 542 1.83 -13.53 1.46
C ALA A 542 1.63 -13.29 2.97
N VAL A 543 0.93 -12.22 3.36
CA VAL A 543 0.67 -11.94 4.79
C VAL A 543 -0.15 -13.06 5.44
N ILE A 544 -1.19 -13.57 4.77
CA ILE A 544 -2.01 -14.68 5.30
C ILE A 544 -1.17 -15.95 5.47
N CYS A 545 -0.18 -16.20 4.61
CA CYS A 545 0.72 -17.34 4.78
C CYS A 545 1.65 -17.16 5.99
N GLN A 546 2.23 -15.97 6.15
CA GLN A 546 3.12 -15.67 7.28
C GLN A 546 2.39 -15.76 8.62
N GLU A 547 1.16 -15.22 8.73
CA GLU A 547 0.29 -15.36 9.90
C GLU A 547 -0.02 -16.82 10.28
N ASN A 548 0.23 -17.78 9.39
CA ASN A 548 -0.03 -19.20 9.58
C ASN A 548 1.26 -20.05 9.46
N GLY A 549 2.44 -19.45 9.62
CA GLY A 549 3.72 -20.14 9.67
C GLY A 549 4.22 -20.72 8.34
N LEU A 550 3.67 -20.29 7.21
CA LEU A 550 4.10 -20.73 5.87
C LEU A 550 4.88 -19.62 5.17
N VAL A 551 6.10 -19.92 4.72
CA VAL A 551 6.89 -19.03 3.86
C VAL A 551 6.17 -18.85 2.51
N PRO A 552 5.74 -17.65 2.09
CA PRO A 552 5.10 -17.46 0.80
C PRO A 552 6.13 -17.38 -0.34
N ILE A 553 5.96 -18.22 -1.35
CA ILE A 553 6.60 -18.05 -2.66
C ILE A 553 5.71 -17.13 -3.50
N VAL A 554 6.20 -15.91 -3.73
CA VAL A 554 5.56 -14.88 -4.56
C VAL A 554 5.92 -15.14 -6.02
N GLU A 555 4.96 -15.60 -6.83
CA GLU A 555 5.18 -15.99 -8.24
C GLU A 555 4.40 -15.08 -9.22
N PRO A 556 4.95 -13.90 -9.59
CA PRO A 556 4.41 -13.06 -10.65
C PRO A 556 4.97 -13.50 -12.01
N GLU A 557 4.41 -14.56 -12.59
CA GLU A 557 4.89 -15.08 -13.88
C GLU A 557 4.47 -14.17 -15.04
N ILE A 558 5.45 -13.59 -15.73
CA ILE A 558 5.25 -12.95 -17.03
C ILE A 558 5.45 -14.00 -18.12
N LEU A 559 4.40 -14.26 -18.89
CA LEU A 559 4.41 -15.24 -19.96
C LEU A 559 5.36 -14.82 -21.10
N VAL A 560 6.04 -15.82 -21.65
CA VAL A 560 6.98 -15.67 -22.78
C VAL A 560 6.25 -15.50 -24.13
N ASP A 561 4.93 -15.63 -24.17
CA ASP A 561 4.15 -15.57 -25.42
C ASP A 561 4.39 -14.27 -26.20
N GLY A 562 4.57 -14.39 -27.52
CA GLY A 562 4.68 -13.28 -28.46
C GLY A 562 6.08 -13.05 -29.04
N SER A 563 6.23 -11.99 -29.82
CA SER A 563 7.42 -11.69 -30.62
C SER A 563 8.33 -10.61 -30.01
N HIS A 564 8.09 -10.22 -28.76
CA HIS A 564 8.82 -9.17 -28.07
C HIS A 564 10.31 -9.52 -27.89
N ASP A 565 11.17 -8.51 -27.86
CA ASP A 565 12.59 -8.69 -27.58
C ASP A 565 12.86 -8.80 -26.07
N ILE A 566 14.11 -9.09 -25.73
CA ILE A 566 14.55 -9.25 -24.34
C ILE A 566 14.50 -7.94 -23.54
N GLU A 567 14.65 -6.78 -24.20
CA GLU A 567 14.56 -5.48 -23.52
C GLU A 567 13.13 -5.17 -23.09
N LYS A 568 12.14 -5.50 -23.93
CA LYS A 568 10.73 -5.39 -23.55
C LYS A 568 10.40 -6.33 -22.39
N CYS A 569 10.92 -7.56 -22.39
CA CYS A 569 10.78 -8.48 -21.27
C CYS A 569 11.42 -7.90 -19.99
N ALA A 570 12.62 -7.32 -20.09
CA ALA A 570 13.31 -6.68 -18.97
C ALA A 570 12.49 -5.52 -18.39
N TYR A 571 12.02 -4.61 -19.25
CA TYR A 571 11.19 -3.47 -18.86
C TYR A 571 9.91 -3.91 -18.13
N VAL A 572 9.19 -4.89 -18.68
CA VAL A 572 7.96 -5.38 -18.05
C VAL A 572 8.28 -6.09 -16.72
N THR A 573 9.34 -6.88 -16.66
CA THR A 573 9.78 -7.54 -15.43
C THR A 573 10.11 -6.52 -14.34
N GLU A 574 10.85 -5.46 -14.66
CA GLU A 574 11.15 -4.39 -13.70
C GLU A 574 9.87 -3.70 -13.19
N ARG A 575 8.95 -3.34 -14.08
CA ARG A 575 7.68 -2.69 -13.69
C ARG A 575 6.82 -3.58 -12.79
N VAL A 576 6.69 -4.87 -13.12
CA VAL A 576 5.90 -5.83 -12.34
C VAL A 576 6.51 -6.11 -10.98
N LEU A 577 7.82 -6.33 -10.91
CA LEU A 577 8.51 -6.61 -9.64
C LEU A 577 8.49 -5.40 -8.71
N ALA A 578 8.68 -4.19 -9.23
CA ALA A 578 8.57 -2.95 -8.44
C ALA A 578 7.18 -2.82 -7.80
N ALA A 579 6.11 -3.07 -8.58
CA ALA A 579 4.74 -3.06 -8.06
C ALA A 579 4.50 -4.15 -7.00
N CYS A 580 5.03 -5.36 -7.21
CA CYS A 580 4.92 -6.45 -6.25
C CYS A 580 5.59 -6.09 -4.91
N TYR A 581 6.82 -5.59 -4.92
CA TYR A 581 7.51 -5.24 -3.67
C TYR A 581 6.92 -4.03 -2.96
N LYS A 582 6.37 -3.06 -3.71
CA LYS A 582 5.59 -1.98 -3.11
C LYS A 582 4.35 -2.53 -2.40
N ALA A 583 3.59 -3.43 -3.04
CA ALA A 583 2.42 -4.04 -2.44
C ALA A 583 2.78 -4.92 -1.23
N LEU A 584 3.85 -5.71 -1.29
CA LEU A 584 4.34 -6.50 -0.15
C LEU A 584 4.67 -5.60 1.04
N ASN A 585 5.31 -4.45 0.79
CA ASN A 585 5.60 -3.47 1.85
C ASN A 585 4.34 -2.82 2.44
N ASP A 586 3.37 -2.45 1.59
CA ASP A 586 2.09 -1.88 2.04
C ASP A 586 1.27 -2.85 2.90
N HIS A 587 1.47 -4.15 2.70
CA HIS A 587 0.85 -5.23 3.46
C HIS A 587 1.71 -5.76 4.62
N HIS A 588 2.82 -5.08 4.95
CA HIS A 588 3.69 -5.39 6.08
C HIS A 588 4.29 -6.81 6.04
N VAL A 589 4.50 -7.35 4.83
CA VAL A 589 5.10 -8.67 4.64
C VAL A 589 6.59 -8.62 5.02
N ILE A 590 7.03 -9.56 5.86
CA ILE A 590 8.43 -9.68 6.28
C ILE A 590 9.21 -10.34 5.15
N LEU A 591 10.06 -9.57 4.46
CA LEU A 591 10.72 -10.03 3.23
C LEU A 591 11.72 -11.16 3.48
N GLU A 592 12.37 -11.17 4.65
CA GLU A 592 13.29 -12.20 5.12
C GLU A 592 12.62 -13.58 5.21
N GLY A 593 11.31 -13.59 5.46
CA GLY A 593 10.47 -14.78 5.48
C GLY A 593 9.71 -15.03 4.18
N THR A 594 10.19 -14.53 3.03
CA THR A 594 9.57 -14.77 1.70
C THR A 594 10.54 -15.37 0.70
N LEU A 595 10.01 -15.82 -0.45
CA LEU A 595 10.79 -16.20 -1.61
C LEU A 595 10.16 -15.59 -2.87
N LEU A 596 10.99 -15.19 -3.84
CA LEU A 596 10.51 -14.73 -5.14
C LEU A 596 10.66 -15.83 -6.19
N LYS A 597 9.60 -16.11 -6.96
CA LYS A 597 9.63 -17.02 -8.11
C LYS A 597 9.26 -16.27 -9.39
N PRO A 598 10.21 -15.55 -10.01
CA PRO A 598 9.95 -14.79 -11.22
C PRO A 598 10.26 -15.65 -12.46
N ASN A 599 9.79 -15.20 -13.62
CA ASN A 599 10.37 -15.61 -14.89
C ASN A 599 11.82 -15.12 -15.02
N MET A 600 12.65 -15.87 -15.75
CA MET A 600 13.88 -15.30 -16.30
C MET A 600 13.53 -14.26 -17.38
N VAL A 601 14.42 -13.31 -17.62
CA VAL A 601 14.23 -12.29 -18.66
C VAL A 601 14.72 -12.86 -19.99
N THR A 602 13.78 -13.21 -20.88
CA THR A 602 14.06 -13.86 -22.17
C THR A 602 13.32 -13.16 -23.31
N PRO A 603 13.78 -13.28 -24.57
CA PRO A 603 12.95 -12.91 -25.72
C PRO A 603 11.66 -13.73 -25.74
N GLY A 604 10.63 -13.19 -26.39
CA GLY A 604 9.36 -13.89 -26.58
C GLY A 604 9.50 -15.19 -27.38
N SER A 605 8.53 -16.09 -27.24
CA SER A 605 8.55 -17.43 -27.86
C SER A 605 8.65 -17.37 -29.38
N ASP A 606 7.99 -16.37 -29.99
CA ASP A 606 7.95 -16.09 -31.43
C ASP A 606 9.03 -15.08 -31.87
N CYS A 607 9.93 -14.66 -30.97
CA CYS A 607 11.02 -13.77 -31.32
C CYS A 607 12.00 -14.47 -32.27
N LYS A 608 12.32 -13.83 -33.40
CA LYS A 608 13.23 -14.38 -34.43
C LYS A 608 14.67 -14.54 -33.93
N SER A 609 15.08 -13.74 -32.95
CA SER A 609 16.41 -13.80 -32.35
C SER A 609 16.35 -14.54 -31.02
N ARG A 610 17.12 -15.61 -30.88
CA ARG A 610 17.34 -16.28 -29.60
C ARG A 610 18.46 -15.58 -28.85
N ALA A 611 18.25 -15.32 -27.56
CA ALA A 611 19.28 -14.76 -26.69
C ALA A 611 20.23 -15.87 -26.20
N LYS A 612 21.52 -15.55 -26.13
CA LYS A 612 22.50 -16.43 -25.48
C LYS A 612 22.30 -16.42 -23.96
N PRO A 613 22.70 -17.48 -23.25
CA PRO A 613 22.57 -17.57 -21.79
C PRO A 613 23.20 -16.39 -21.04
N GLU A 614 24.32 -15.86 -21.51
CA GLU A 614 25.01 -14.73 -20.89
C GLU A 614 24.18 -13.44 -20.97
N VAL A 615 23.46 -13.24 -22.08
CA VAL A 615 22.55 -12.10 -22.27
C VAL A 615 21.33 -12.26 -21.37
N ILE A 616 20.75 -13.46 -21.31
CA ILE A 616 19.64 -13.77 -20.39
C ILE A 616 20.06 -13.50 -18.94
N ALA A 617 21.28 -13.92 -18.56
CA ALA A 617 21.83 -13.69 -17.24
C ALA A 617 21.97 -12.21 -16.91
N GLU A 618 22.57 -11.41 -17.81
CA GLU A 618 22.75 -9.98 -17.61
C GLU A 618 21.42 -9.25 -17.41
N HIS A 619 20.44 -9.49 -18.29
CA HIS A 619 19.14 -8.84 -18.19
C HIS A 619 18.35 -9.27 -16.95
N THR A 620 18.40 -10.57 -16.63
CA THR A 620 17.70 -11.12 -15.46
C THR A 620 18.28 -10.54 -14.16
N VAL A 621 19.60 -10.59 -13.98
CA VAL A 621 20.24 -10.07 -12.76
C VAL A 621 20.06 -8.55 -12.65
N ARG A 622 20.17 -7.80 -13.75
CA ARG A 622 19.92 -6.36 -13.79
C ARG A 622 18.50 -6.01 -13.36
N ALA A 623 17.49 -6.70 -13.88
CA ALA A 623 16.09 -6.47 -13.51
C ALA A 623 15.85 -6.73 -12.02
N LEU A 624 16.43 -7.80 -11.47
CA LEU A 624 16.35 -8.12 -10.04
C LEU A 624 17.07 -7.06 -9.19
N GLN A 625 18.29 -6.66 -9.55
CA GLN A 625 19.06 -5.61 -8.87
C GLN A 625 18.33 -4.27 -8.77
N ARG A 626 17.48 -3.95 -9.75
CA ARG A 626 16.72 -2.70 -9.79
C ARG A 626 15.44 -2.72 -8.97
N THR A 627 14.98 -3.88 -8.52
CA THR A 627 13.61 -4.03 -7.99
C THR A 627 13.47 -4.85 -6.72
N VAL A 628 14.33 -5.85 -6.51
CA VAL A 628 14.24 -6.77 -5.37
C VAL A 628 15.02 -6.19 -4.19
N PRO A 629 14.44 -6.07 -2.98
CA PRO A 629 15.19 -5.69 -1.78
C PRO A 629 16.15 -6.79 -1.32
N ALA A 630 17.31 -6.41 -0.78
CA ALA A 630 18.35 -7.34 -0.30
C ALA A 630 17.87 -8.30 0.81
N ALA A 631 16.80 -7.96 1.53
CA ALA A 631 16.23 -8.75 2.61
C ALA A 631 15.64 -10.10 2.15
N VAL A 632 15.22 -10.22 0.89
CA VAL A 632 14.67 -11.48 0.36
C VAL A 632 15.75 -12.55 0.31
N PRO A 633 15.66 -13.70 0.97
CA PRO A 633 16.78 -14.64 1.06
C PRO A 633 17.13 -15.31 -0.28
N ALA A 634 16.13 -15.62 -1.11
CA ALA A 634 16.35 -16.33 -2.37
C ALA A 634 15.33 -16.03 -3.47
N VAL A 635 15.81 -16.07 -4.70
CA VAL A 635 15.03 -16.05 -5.94
C VAL A 635 15.07 -17.45 -6.56
N VAL A 636 13.90 -18.09 -6.66
CA VAL A 636 13.72 -19.48 -7.09
C VAL A 636 13.05 -19.51 -8.47
N PHE A 637 13.81 -19.34 -9.55
CA PHE A 637 13.25 -19.12 -10.89
C PHE A 637 12.29 -20.22 -11.34
N LEU A 638 11.19 -19.83 -11.99
CA LEU A 638 10.38 -20.75 -12.79
C LEU A 638 11.07 -21.03 -14.12
N SER A 639 10.90 -22.25 -14.65
CA SER A 639 11.48 -22.60 -15.96
C SER A 639 10.68 -22.04 -17.14
N GLY A 640 9.39 -21.73 -16.94
CA GLY A 640 8.50 -21.33 -18.01
C GLY A 640 8.44 -22.39 -19.11
N GLY A 641 8.53 -21.96 -20.38
CA GLY A 641 8.57 -22.84 -21.56
C GLY A 641 9.96 -23.34 -21.97
N GLN A 642 10.99 -23.09 -21.17
CA GLN A 642 12.35 -23.53 -21.49
C GLN A 642 12.47 -25.06 -21.48
N SER A 643 13.35 -25.60 -22.31
CA SER A 643 13.78 -27.01 -22.20
C SER A 643 14.52 -27.26 -20.89
N GLU A 644 14.67 -28.54 -20.50
CA GLU A 644 15.41 -28.89 -19.28
C GLU A 644 16.85 -28.37 -19.34
N GLU A 645 17.51 -28.51 -20.50
CA GLU A 645 18.88 -28.05 -20.67
C GLU A 645 18.96 -26.51 -20.72
N GLN A 646 18.05 -25.85 -21.42
CA GLN A 646 18.06 -24.38 -21.51
C GLN A 646 17.86 -23.73 -20.13
N ALA A 647 16.95 -24.27 -19.32
CA ALA A 647 16.71 -23.77 -17.96
C ALA A 647 17.94 -23.95 -17.06
N THR A 648 18.68 -25.05 -17.22
CA THR A 648 19.91 -25.33 -16.47
C THR A 648 21.04 -24.39 -16.90
N VAL A 649 21.27 -24.25 -18.20
CA VAL A 649 22.34 -23.40 -18.76
C VAL A 649 22.11 -21.93 -18.45
N ASN A 650 20.86 -21.45 -18.51
CA ASN A 650 20.53 -20.06 -18.15
C ASN A 650 20.75 -19.79 -16.66
N LEU A 651 20.32 -20.70 -15.78
CA LEU A 651 20.57 -20.58 -14.35
C LEU A 651 22.07 -20.59 -14.03
N ASN A 652 22.83 -21.42 -14.74
CA ASN A 652 24.28 -21.47 -14.60
C ASN A 652 24.93 -20.14 -15.00
N ALA A 653 24.55 -19.57 -16.14
CA ALA A 653 25.03 -18.26 -16.60
C ALA A 653 24.68 -17.14 -15.61
N ILE A 654 23.46 -17.15 -15.03
CA ILE A 654 23.03 -16.22 -13.98
C ILE A 654 23.99 -16.27 -12.77
N ASN A 655 24.38 -17.47 -12.34
CA ASN A 655 25.29 -17.62 -11.20
C ASN A 655 26.77 -17.37 -11.55
N GLN A 656 27.17 -17.55 -12.81
CA GLN A 656 28.51 -17.19 -13.30
C GLN A 656 28.71 -15.68 -13.48
N LEU A 657 27.62 -14.92 -13.67
CA LEU A 657 27.70 -13.47 -13.88
C LEU A 657 28.38 -12.79 -12.68
N LYS A 658 29.44 -12.03 -12.93
CA LYS A 658 30.16 -11.29 -11.88
C LYS A 658 29.35 -10.07 -11.44
N GLY A 659 29.34 -9.77 -10.14
CA GLY A 659 28.65 -8.60 -9.58
C GLY A 659 27.80 -8.92 -8.36
N LYS A 660 27.22 -7.87 -7.77
CA LYS A 660 26.41 -7.94 -6.54
C LYS A 660 25.14 -8.76 -6.78
N LYS A 661 24.98 -9.86 -6.05
CA LYS A 661 23.77 -10.67 -6.04
C LYS A 661 23.49 -10.98 -4.57
N PRO A 662 22.77 -10.11 -3.84
CA PRO A 662 22.60 -10.25 -2.40
C PRO A 662 21.63 -11.36 -1.99
N TRP A 663 21.17 -12.17 -2.94
CA TRP A 663 20.22 -13.27 -2.78
C TRP A 663 20.79 -14.55 -3.35
N SER A 664 20.37 -15.70 -2.84
CA SER A 664 20.58 -16.97 -3.54
C SER A 664 19.76 -16.99 -4.84
N LEU A 665 20.39 -17.36 -5.95
CA LEU A 665 19.72 -17.50 -7.26
C LEU A 665 19.65 -18.98 -7.64
N THR A 666 18.47 -19.58 -7.46
CA THR A 666 18.25 -21.02 -7.64
C THR A 666 16.97 -21.30 -8.44
N PHE A 667 16.51 -22.55 -8.48
CA PHE A 667 15.40 -23.01 -9.30
C PHE A 667 14.17 -23.38 -8.47
N SER A 668 12.99 -23.20 -9.07
CA SER A 668 11.72 -23.86 -8.70
C SER A 668 11.08 -24.44 -9.95
N TYR A 669 11.54 -25.62 -10.34
CA TYR A 669 11.28 -26.21 -11.65
C TYR A 669 10.28 -27.36 -11.59
N GLY A 670 9.28 -27.28 -12.47
CA GLY A 670 8.35 -28.38 -12.74
C GLY A 670 8.76 -29.12 -14.00
N ARG A 671 8.34 -28.60 -15.16
CA ARG A 671 8.66 -29.17 -16.49
C ARG A 671 10.16 -29.43 -16.69
N ALA A 672 11.01 -28.47 -16.34
CA ALA A 672 12.46 -28.57 -16.52
C ALA A 672 13.17 -29.60 -15.62
N LEU A 673 12.47 -30.21 -14.66
CA LEU A 673 12.97 -31.32 -13.83
C LEU A 673 12.26 -32.66 -14.10
N GLN A 674 11.13 -32.64 -14.80
CA GLN A 674 10.25 -33.80 -14.89
C GLN A 674 10.05 -34.32 -16.32
N GLN A 675 10.39 -33.57 -17.37
CA GLN A 675 10.06 -33.96 -18.74
C GLN A 675 10.73 -35.27 -19.14
N SER A 676 12.07 -35.37 -18.99
CA SER A 676 12.80 -36.58 -19.34
C SER A 676 12.40 -37.76 -18.44
N THR A 677 12.10 -37.48 -17.17
CA THR A 677 11.60 -38.45 -16.20
C THR A 677 10.27 -39.05 -16.64
N LEU A 678 9.31 -38.21 -17.04
CA LEU A 678 7.99 -38.63 -17.52
C LEU A 678 8.10 -39.49 -18.78
N LYS A 679 8.90 -39.06 -19.76
CA LYS A 679 9.14 -39.83 -20.98
C LYS A 679 9.81 -41.17 -20.71
N ALA A 680 10.82 -41.18 -19.84
CA ALA A 680 11.52 -42.40 -19.45
C ALA A 680 10.60 -43.38 -18.70
N TRP A 681 9.69 -42.87 -17.86
CA TRP A 681 8.75 -43.68 -17.10
C TRP A 681 7.66 -44.29 -18.00
N GLY A 682 6.97 -43.47 -18.78
CA GLY A 682 5.88 -43.91 -19.66
C GLY A 682 4.73 -44.61 -18.94
N GLY A 683 4.57 -44.41 -17.63
CA GLY A 683 3.55 -45.07 -16.80
C GLY A 683 3.82 -46.54 -16.48
N LYS A 684 5.04 -47.03 -16.73
CA LYS A 684 5.39 -48.45 -16.60
C LYS A 684 6.28 -48.70 -15.39
N GLU A 685 5.98 -49.74 -14.62
CA GLU A 685 6.71 -50.06 -13.38
C GLU A 685 8.16 -50.50 -13.69
N GLU A 686 8.36 -51.26 -14.77
CA GLU A 686 9.68 -51.70 -15.22
C GLU A 686 10.63 -50.55 -15.60
N ASN A 687 10.09 -49.34 -15.83
CA ASN A 687 10.84 -48.15 -16.22
C ASN A 687 11.19 -47.23 -15.04
N VAL A 688 10.77 -47.55 -13.80
CA VAL A 688 10.97 -46.68 -12.63
C VAL A 688 12.44 -46.33 -12.44
N GLU A 689 13.35 -47.30 -12.44
CA GLU A 689 14.79 -47.02 -12.26
C GLU A 689 15.36 -46.12 -13.36
N LYS A 690 14.93 -46.30 -14.61
CA LYS A 690 15.36 -45.48 -15.75
C LYS A 690 14.91 -44.03 -15.58
N ALA A 691 13.66 -43.83 -15.16
CA ALA A 691 13.09 -42.52 -14.88
C ALA A 691 13.75 -41.84 -13.67
N GLN A 692 14.00 -42.59 -12.59
CA GLN A 692 14.72 -42.10 -11.42
C GLN A 692 16.14 -41.63 -11.76
N LYS A 693 16.86 -42.35 -12.63
CA LYS A 693 18.17 -41.91 -13.15
C LYS A 693 18.07 -40.60 -13.94
N ALA A 694 17.04 -40.45 -14.78
CA ALA A 694 16.81 -39.20 -15.52
C ALA A 694 16.52 -38.03 -14.58
N PHE A 695 15.68 -38.24 -13.56
CA PHE A 695 15.39 -37.22 -12.55
C PHE A 695 16.65 -36.81 -11.76
N LEU A 696 17.43 -37.79 -11.29
CA LEU A 696 18.68 -37.55 -10.57
C LEU A 696 19.67 -36.72 -11.42
N ALA A 697 19.81 -37.05 -12.71
CA ALA A 697 20.68 -36.31 -13.61
C ALA A 697 20.28 -34.83 -13.73
N ARG A 698 18.98 -34.53 -13.78
CA ARG A 698 18.48 -33.15 -13.82
C ARG A 698 18.55 -32.43 -12.49
N ALA A 699 18.26 -33.11 -11.38
CA ALA A 699 18.43 -32.55 -10.04
C ALA A 699 19.90 -32.14 -9.79
N LYS A 700 20.85 -33.01 -10.14
CA LYS A 700 22.29 -32.74 -10.02
C LYS A 700 22.74 -31.59 -10.92
N ALA A 701 22.35 -31.58 -12.20
CA ALA A 701 22.73 -30.53 -13.13
C ALA A 701 22.23 -29.14 -12.69
N ASN A 702 20.98 -29.06 -12.20
CA ASN A 702 20.44 -27.81 -11.67
C ASN A 702 21.13 -27.39 -10.35
N SER A 703 21.47 -28.34 -9.48
CA SER A 703 22.31 -28.07 -8.30
C SER A 703 23.64 -27.42 -8.68
N GLU A 704 24.36 -27.99 -9.64
CA GLU A 704 25.63 -27.43 -10.14
C GLU A 704 25.43 -26.03 -10.73
N ALA A 705 24.33 -25.81 -11.46
CA ALA A 705 23.96 -24.51 -12.02
C ALA A 705 23.74 -23.43 -10.95
N THR A 706 23.23 -23.77 -9.75
CA THR A 706 23.11 -22.80 -8.64
C THR A 706 24.46 -22.25 -8.17
N THR A 707 25.54 -22.97 -8.43
CA THR A 707 26.91 -22.58 -8.06
C THR A 707 27.73 -22.06 -9.25
N GLY A 708 27.11 -21.95 -10.44
CA GLY A 708 27.80 -21.58 -11.67
C GLY A 708 28.81 -22.63 -12.16
N ALA A 709 28.69 -23.87 -11.70
CA ALA A 709 29.66 -24.95 -11.93
C ALA A 709 29.21 -25.99 -12.97
N TYR A 710 28.01 -25.83 -13.54
CA TYR A 710 27.50 -26.75 -14.55
C TYR A 710 28.28 -26.62 -15.86
N LYS A 711 28.68 -27.76 -16.44
CA LYS A 711 29.57 -27.81 -17.62
C LYS A 711 28.88 -28.20 -18.92
N GLY A 712 27.57 -28.43 -18.91
CA GLY A 712 26.83 -28.86 -20.11
C GLY A 712 27.10 -30.31 -20.51
N ASP A 713 27.64 -31.12 -19.60
CA ASP A 713 28.09 -32.50 -19.83
C ASP A 713 27.15 -33.55 -19.22
N ALA A 714 26.03 -33.12 -18.63
CA ALA A 714 25.07 -34.06 -18.07
C ALA A 714 24.41 -34.90 -19.18
N GLN A 715 24.26 -36.19 -18.91
CA GLN A 715 23.62 -37.12 -19.83
C GLN A 715 22.18 -36.67 -20.11
N LEU A 716 21.93 -36.20 -21.33
CA LEU A 716 20.63 -35.71 -21.75
C LEU A 716 19.68 -36.91 -21.95
N GLY A 717 18.59 -36.92 -21.18
CA GLY A 717 17.49 -37.83 -21.39
C GLY A 717 16.71 -37.49 -22.67
N GLU A 718 15.90 -38.43 -23.14
CA GLU A 718 14.98 -38.18 -24.24
C GLU A 718 14.06 -37.00 -23.89
N GLY A 719 14.04 -35.97 -24.74
CA GLY A 719 13.25 -34.76 -24.54
C GLY A 719 13.92 -33.64 -23.72
N ALA A 720 15.13 -33.84 -23.20
CA ALA A 720 15.82 -32.81 -22.39
C ALA A 720 16.07 -31.48 -23.14
N SER A 721 16.24 -31.54 -24.46
CA SER A 721 16.46 -30.37 -25.33
C SER A 721 15.19 -29.84 -25.98
N GLU A 722 14.05 -30.53 -25.83
CA GLU A 722 12.79 -30.12 -26.46
C GLU A 722 12.20 -28.88 -25.79
N SER A 723 11.66 -27.97 -26.60
CA SER A 723 10.91 -26.82 -26.08
C SER A 723 9.71 -27.30 -25.27
N LEU A 724 9.55 -26.77 -24.06
CA LEU A 724 8.43 -27.08 -23.18
C LEU A 724 7.35 -26.00 -23.22
N HIS A 725 7.49 -25.04 -24.13
CA HIS A 725 6.54 -23.95 -24.32
C HIS A 725 5.19 -24.48 -24.80
N VAL A 726 4.14 -23.98 -24.16
CA VAL A 726 2.76 -24.18 -24.56
C VAL A 726 2.14 -22.79 -24.56
N LYS A 727 1.59 -22.39 -25.69
CA LYS A 727 0.98 -21.07 -25.85
C LYS A 727 -0.18 -20.89 -24.87
N ASP A 728 -0.23 -19.74 -24.21
CA ASP A 728 -1.26 -19.41 -23.23
C ASP A 728 -1.42 -20.48 -22.13
N TYR A 729 -0.30 -20.98 -21.60
CA TYR A 729 -0.31 -22.08 -20.63
C TYR A 729 -1.06 -21.71 -19.34
N LYS A 730 -2.25 -22.29 -19.18
CA LYS A 730 -3.07 -22.25 -17.96
C LYS A 730 -2.88 -23.57 -17.19
N TYR A 731 -2.51 -23.47 -15.91
CA TYR A 731 -2.39 -24.62 -15.01
C TYR A 731 -3.76 -25.26 -14.80
#